data_AF-A0A4S5JLK3-F1
#
_entry.id   AF-A0A4S5JLK3-F1
#
_cell.length_a   1.000
_cell.length_b   1.000
_cell.length_c   1.000
_cell.angle_alpha   90.00
_cell.angle_beta   90.00
_cell.angle_gamma   90.00
#
_symmetry.space_group_name_H-M   'P 1'
#
loop_
_entity.id
_entity.type
_entity.pdbx_description
1 polymer ?
#
loop_
_entity_poly.entity_id
_entity_poly.type
_entity_poly.pdbx_seq_one_letter_code
_entity_poly.pdbx_strand_id
1 'polypeptide(L)'
;MANLRIRCFGFSDADQQQLQVFLSQYKASLTPQWRFSRLGHAVLYFYNIDNAEGLKAWQQRDINLLNIYCSRGKSHREPNLLQIKLPLMSNNVFSVFAFAERHFSQSTKLSPNGFHFLQSPVRLINPKLFSMWLGNKWFRSQAKPAADLPELHLLTSIVTDERRGEIITDPALLKIWLSQLTNDLPQRLSILLVNLQAIKQQHISENRQINLLEVYYHELNRLLLNRDSKVIATATSAKKSTFKNLTNFSQTLRCLAELYFTLADKHYQRGERPADQPRYLFCLNRGSSLIALQILHAYMHYRTAPKDCWLQLNQLLVYLEKAKAVALQPEITTLGKTDSFEHIYKRVALTAIADPYSLSKFAVNRLYAMFANMLDKVAITVIPPQQQVIENTFLLTGYFCIEVQSDHGPKALVKTPHLIRVVADNRMLQTQDVLTVLGQKLIPTRKQENTLDLKLIRHVLPQLAANYQRQSPRKQLSESGNIEIVYGFQNIVDFLNGATTALKAVVVNHSEQGSLLHIADCKDSIDVDELILLKMHSKLQLASICWFCSDWQNNGQAGLSLIEGDPEIATCQPKIGNLLYPGLQLNTQSPALITQKGVFSPRRQLTVFNADGKTMNVETKDLFSATLDYERFTYIVKAGS
;
A
#
# COMPACT_ATOMS: atom_id res chain seq x y z
N MET A 1 28.63 2.16 -19.90
CA MET A 1 27.84 1.15 -19.14
C MET A 1 28.42 -0.23 -19.41
N ALA A 2 28.69 -1.03 -18.37
CA ALA A 2 29.24 -2.38 -18.55
C ALA A 2 28.12 -3.41 -18.78
N ASN A 3 28.32 -4.35 -19.71
CA ASN A 3 27.39 -5.47 -19.90
C ASN A 3 27.59 -6.50 -18.78
N LEU A 4 26.53 -6.84 -18.04
CA LEU A 4 26.60 -7.88 -17.02
C LEU A 4 26.58 -9.26 -17.68
N ARG A 5 27.51 -10.14 -17.28
CA ARG A 5 27.69 -11.46 -17.88
C ARG A 5 27.18 -12.57 -16.96
N ILE A 6 26.45 -13.52 -17.54
CA ILE A 6 25.97 -14.74 -16.85
C ILE A 6 26.73 -15.94 -17.41
N ARG A 7 27.04 -16.90 -16.55
CA ARG A 7 27.62 -18.19 -16.93
C ARG A 7 26.81 -19.33 -16.32
N CYS A 8 26.61 -20.39 -17.09
CA CYS A 8 25.84 -21.56 -16.69
C CYS A 8 26.72 -22.81 -16.87
N PHE A 9 26.73 -23.70 -15.89
CA PHE A 9 27.47 -24.97 -15.91
C PHE A 9 26.52 -26.17 -15.79
N GLY A 10 26.68 -27.19 -16.63
CA GLY A 10 25.80 -28.37 -16.64
C GLY A 10 24.38 -28.14 -17.19
N PHE A 11 24.10 -26.98 -17.78
CA PHE A 11 22.81 -26.66 -18.42
C PHE A 11 22.83 -27.02 -19.89
N SER A 12 21.75 -27.64 -20.40
CA SER A 12 21.62 -27.95 -21.83
C SER A 12 21.43 -26.68 -22.67
N ASP A 13 21.67 -26.74 -23.98
CA ASP A 13 21.39 -25.61 -24.88
C ASP A 13 19.91 -25.18 -24.83
N ALA A 14 18.98 -26.11 -24.58
CA ALA A 14 17.55 -25.81 -24.39
C ALA A 14 17.30 -25.00 -23.11
N ASP A 15 17.93 -25.35 -21.99
CA ASP A 15 17.81 -24.58 -20.75
C ASP A 15 18.46 -23.19 -20.88
N GLN A 16 19.59 -23.08 -21.61
CA GLN A 16 20.25 -21.81 -21.91
C GLN A 16 19.37 -20.92 -22.80
N GLN A 17 18.72 -21.48 -23.82
CA GLN A 17 17.73 -20.76 -24.63
C GLN A 17 16.53 -20.30 -23.78
N GLN A 18 16.02 -21.14 -22.88
CA GLN A 18 14.92 -20.78 -21.98
C GLN A 18 15.29 -19.60 -21.05
N LEU A 19 16.49 -19.64 -20.46
CA LEU A 19 17.05 -18.53 -19.67
C LEU A 19 17.20 -17.23 -20.50
N GLN A 20 17.59 -17.34 -21.77
CA GLN A 20 17.70 -16.21 -22.68
C GLN A 20 16.35 -15.63 -23.08
N VAL A 21 15.31 -16.46 -23.26
CA VAL A 21 13.93 -16.02 -23.43
C VAL A 21 13.47 -15.24 -22.20
N PHE A 22 13.69 -15.75 -20.98
CA PHE A 22 13.35 -15.03 -19.75
C PHE A 22 14.07 -13.67 -19.65
N LEU A 23 15.38 -13.60 -19.90
CA LEU A 23 16.11 -12.31 -19.92
C LEU A 23 15.53 -11.31 -20.93
N SER A 24 15.13 -11.78 -22.11
CA SER A 24 14.53 -10.91 -23.13
C SER A 24 13.16 -10.38 -22.74
N GLN A 25 12.35 -11.20 -22.04
CA GLN A 25 11.05 -10.80 -21.50
C GLN A 25 11.19 -9.75 -20.40
N TYR A 26 12.22 -9.86 -19.54
CA TYR A 26 12.45 -8.93 -18.43
C TYR A 26 13.31 -7.71 -18.78
N LYS A 27 13.72 -7.54 -20.04
CA LYS A 27 14.59 -6.45 -20.51
C LYS A 27 14.03 -5.04 -20.27
N ALA A 28 12.71 -4.88 -20.15
CA ALA A 28 12.06 -3.60 -19.81
C ALA A 28 11.97 -3.33 -18.29
N SER A 29 12.47 -4.25 -17.45
CA SER A 29 12.40 -4.21 -15.99
C SER A 29 13.75 -4.45 -15.31
N LEU A 30 14.83 -4.50 -16.10
CA LEU A 30 16.23 -4.65 -15.68
C LEU A 30 17.03 -3.51 -16.33
N THR A 31 17.89 -2.84 -15.58
CA THR A 31 18.53 -1.58 -16.00
C THR A 31 19.77 -1.76 -16.91
N PRO A 32 20.64 -2.78 -16.73
CA PRO A 32 21.76 -3.06 -17.63
C PRO A 32 21.46 -4.19 -18.64
N GLN A 33 22.21 -4.22 -19.75
CA GLN A 33 22.16 -5.35 -20.68
C GLN A 33 22.88 -6.59 -20.14
N TRP A 34 22.10 -7.62 -19.85
CA TRP A 34 22.57 -8.96 -19.50
C TRP A 34 22.93 -9.79 -20.74
N ARG A 35 24.03 -10.55 -20.69
CA ARG A 35 24.46 -11.48 -21.77
C ARG A 35 25.04 -12.78 -21.20
N PHE A 36 24.75 -13.92 -21.83
CA PHE A 36 25.47 -15.15 -21.52
C PHE A 36 26.90 -15.11 -22.07
N SER A 37 27.85 -15.69 -21.34
CA SER A 37 29.24 -15.80 -21.77
C SER A 37 29.77 -17.20 -21.51
N ARG A 38 30.29 -17.85 -22.56
CA ARG A 38 30.94 -19.16 -22.47
C ARG A 38 32.39 -19.07 -21.95
N LEU A 39 33.02 -17.89 -22.03
CA LEU A 39 34.42 -17.65 -21.65
C LEU A 39 34.58 -16.36 -20.83
N GLY A 40 35.63 -16.33 -19.99
CA GLY A 40 35.96 -15.20 -19.13
C GLY A 40 35.13 -15.09 -17.84
N HIS A 41 35.33 -13.99 -17.12
CA HIS A 41 34.65 -13.69 -15.85
C HIS A 41 33.17 -13.32 -16.09
N ALA A 42 32.28 -13.91 -15.29
CA ALA A 42 30.87 -13.57 -15.20
C ALA A 42 30.56 -12.99 -13.81
N VAL A 43 29.41 -12.33 -13.68
CA VAL A 43 28.97 -11.72 -12.42
C VAL A 43 27.87 -12.56 -11.73
N LEU A 44 27.25 -13.47 -12.46
CA LEU A 44 26.22 -14.38 -11.96
C LEU A 44 26.47 -15.78 -12.55
N TYR A 45 26.53 -16.79 -11.70
CA TYR A 45 26.86 -18.16 -12.07
C TYR A 45 25.73 -19.12 -11.67
N PHE A 46 25.19 -19.87 -12.63
CA PHE A 46 24.21 -20.93 -12.39
C PHE A 46 24.87 -22.30 -12.52
N TYR A 47 24.60 -23.19 -11.57
CA TYR A 47 25.16 -24.55 -11.55
C TYR A 47 24.05 -25.58 -11.49
N ASN A 48 23.84 -26.32 -12.58
CA ASN A 48 22.95 -27.47 -12.59
C ASN A 48 23.69 -28.67 -11.99
N ILE A 49 23.52 -28.90 -10.69
CA ILE A 49 24.22 -29.95 -9.94
C ILE A 49 23.70 -31.36 -10.26
N ASP A 50 22.57 -31.48 -10.97
CA ASP A 50 22.08 -32.77 -11.48
C ASP A 50 22.93 -33.26 -12.68
N ASN A 51 23.85 -32.43 -13.18
CA ASN A 51 24.81 -32.74 -14.23
C ASN A 51 26.24 -32.77 -13.64
N ALA A 52 27.05 -33.76 -14.03
CA ALA A 52 28.43 -33.93 -13.54
C ALA A 52 29.33 -32.70 -13.78
N GLU A 53 29.14 -31.98 -14.90
CA GLU A 53 29.86 -30.74 -15.18
C GLU A 53 29.46 -29.63 -14.19
N GLY A 54 28.16 -29.45 -13.95
CA GLY A 54 27.64 -28.44 -13.03
C GLY A 54 27.98 -28.73 -11.58
N LEU A 55 27.97 -30.01 -11.17
CA LEU A 55 28.41 -30.45 -9.84
C LEU A 55 29.92 -30.23 -9.63
N LYS A 56 30.76 -30.58 -10.63
CA LYS A 56 32.21 -30.32 -10.59
C LYS A 56 32.52 -28.83 -10.51
N ALA A 57 31.85 -28.02 -11.32
CA ALA A 57 31.99 -26.57 -11.30
C ALA A 57 31.48 -25.96 -9.98
N TRP A 58 30.43 -26.52 -9.37
CA TRP A 58 29.92 -26.10 -8.05
C TRP A 58 30.92 -26.38 -6.92
N GLN A 59 31.60 -27.53 -6.96
CA GLN A 59 32.66 -27.88 -6.00
C GLN A 59 33.90 -26.99 -6.13
N GLN A 60 34.16 -26.47 -7.34
CA GLN A 60 35.30 -25.61 -7.67
C GLN A 60 34.94 -24.11 -7.72
N ARG A 61 33.76 -23.71 -7.23
CA ARG A 61 33.27 -22.33 -7.31
C ARG A 61 34.08 -21.38 -6.42
N ASP A 62 34.29 -20.15 -6.89
CA ASP A 62 34.71 -19.06 -6.03
C ASP A 62 33.52 -18.62 -5.17
N ILE A 63 33.61 -18.86 -3.86
CA ILE A 63 32.55 -18.56 -2.89
C ILE A 63 32.29 -17.04 -2.72
N ASN A 64 33.20 -16.19 -3.20
CA ASN A 64 33.03 -14.73 -3.17
C ASN A 64 32.17 -14.21 -4.35
N LEU A 65 31.86 -15.07 -5.32
CA LEU A 65 31.01 -14.74 -6.47
C LEU A 65 29.56 -15.14 -6.22
N LEU A 66 28.64 -14.53 -6.98
CA LEU A 66 27.22 -14.83 -6.87
C LEU A 66 26.89 -16.16 -7.57
N ASN A 67 26.81 -17.21 -6.75
CA ASN A 67 26.59 -18.59 -7.18
C ASN A 67 25.15 -19.04 -6.89
N ILE A 68 24.47 -19.59 -7.91
CA ILE A 68 23.10 -20.11 -7.83
C ILE A 68 23.11 -21.63 -8.01
N TYR A 69 22.62 -22.33 -7.01
CA TYR A 69 22.49 -23.79 -6.99
C TYR A 69 21.19 -24.20 -7.68
N CYS A 70 21.27 -25.05 -8.70
CA CYS A 70 20.10 -25.51 -9.45
C CYS A 70 19.99 -27.05 -9.44
N SER A 71 18.83 -27.56 -9.04
CA SER A 71 18.56 -29.01 -8.99
C SER A 71 17.07 -29.33 -9.14
N ARG A 72 16.76 -30.50 -9.68
CA ARG A 72 15.43 -31.14 -9.72
C ARG A 72 15.07 -31.81 -8.38
N GLY A 73 16.07 -32.13 -7.56
CA GLY A 73 15.94 -32.88 -6.30
C GLY A 73 15.40 -32.09 -5.09
N LYS A 74 15.41 -32.73 -3.91
CA LYS A 74 15.05 -32.08 -2.64
C LYS A 74 16.13 -31.06 -2.20
N SER A 75 15.72 -30.07 -1.41
CA SER A 75 16.57 -28.95 -1.02
C SER A 75 17.81 -29.37 -0.21
N HIS A 76 18.96 -28.76 -0.53
CA HIS A 76 20.23 -29.01 0.15
C HIS A 76 20.33 -28.15 1.42
N ARG A 77 20.71 -28.75 2.55
CA ARG A 77 20.68 -28.10 3.88
C ARG A 77 21.92 -27.24 4.18
N GLU A 78 22.37 -26.42 3.22
CA GLU A 78 23.37 -25.39 3.50
C GLU A 78 22.67 -24.06 3.86
N PRO A 79 22.95 -23.47 5.04
CA PRO A 79 22.45 -22.13 5.36
C PRO A 79 23.05 -21.10 4.38
N ASN A 80 22.26 -20.09 4.02
CA ASN A 80 22.60 -19.02 3.07
C ASN A 80 22.82 -19.47 1.60
N LEU A 81 22.44 -20.69 1.23
CA LEU A 81 22.49 -21.18 -0.15
C LEU A 81 21.34 -20.61 -1.01
N LEU A 82 21.67 -19.93 -2.13
CA LEU A 82 20.67 -19.52 -3.13
C LEU A 82 20.33 -20.72 -4.05
N GLN A 83 19.22 -21.39 -3.74
CA GLN A 83 18.73 -22.55 -4.51
C GLN A 83 17.53 -22.21 -5.41
N ILE A 84 17.62 -22.57 -6.69
CA ILE A 84 16.48 -22.63 -7.63
C ILE A 84 16.15 -24.09 -7.94
N LYS A 85 14.86 -24.43 -7.98
CA LYS A 85 14.40 -25.73 -8.47
C LYS A 85 14.29 -25.76 -9.99
N LEU A 86 14.77 -26.85 -10.61
CA LEU A 86 14.60 -27.14 -12.04
C LEU A 86 13.31 -27.94 -12.31
N PRO A 87 12.65 -27.79 -13.48
CA PRO A 87 12.98 -26.88 -14.59
C PRO A 87 12.79 -25.40 -14.22
N LEU A 88 13.45 -24.51 -14.95
CA LEU A 88 13.45 -23.09 -14.64
C LEU A 88 12.10 -22.46 -14.92
N MET A 89 11.48 -21.92 -13.88
CA MET A 89 10.23 -21.17 -13.95
C MET A 89 10.50 -19.66 -13.95
N SER A 90 9.71 -18.91 -14.71
CA SER A 90 9.95 -17.48 -14.97
C SER A 90 9.99 -16.62 -13.68
N ASN A 91 9.15 -16.95 -12.70
CA ASN A 91 9.08 -16.32 -11.38
C ASN A 91 10.38 -16.48 -10.56
N ASN A 92 11.03 -17.65 -10.60
CA ASN A 92 12.28 -17.92 -9.89
C ASN A 92 13.49 -17.25 -10.56
N VAL A 93 13.39 -16.99 -11.86
CA VAL A 93 14.49 -16.44 -12.67
C VAL A 93 14.51 -14.91 -12.61
N PHE A 94 13.34 -14.25 -12.67
CA PHE A 94 13.23 -12.80 -12.55
C PHE A 94 13.82 -12.27 -11.24
N SER A 95 13.45 -12.89 -10.12
CA SER A 95 13.88 -12.48 -8.78
C SER A 95 15.41 -12.54 -8.62
N VAL A 96 16.05 -13.54 -9.23
CA VAL A 96 17.51 -13.71 -9.22
C VAL A 96 18.24 -12.71 -10.12
N PHE A 97 17.69 -12.32 -11.28
CA PHE A 97 18.27 -11.25 -12.09
C PHE A 97 18.17 -9.88 -11.43
N ALA A 98 17.00 -9.55 -10.85
CA ALA A 98 16.81 -8.31 -10.10
C ALA A 98 17.73 -8.24 -8.85
N PHE A 99 17.96 -9.38 -8.19
CA PHE A 99 18.93 -9.48 -7.09
C PHE A 99 20.37 -9.22 -7.54
N ALA A 100 20.81 -9.89 -8.61
CA ALA A 100 22.19 -9.77 -9.08
C ALA A 100 22.51 -8.33 -9.53
N GLU A 101 21.57 -7.68 -10.24
CA GLU A 101 21.68 -6.28 -10.64
C GLU A 101 21.87 -5.33 -9.45
N ARG A 102 21.10 -5.54 -8.38
CA ARG A 102 21.20 -4.78 -7.13
C ARG A 102 22.55 -4.96 -6.43
N HIS A 103 23.11 -6.17 -6.44
CA HIS A 103 24.44 -6.44 -5.88
C HIS A 103 25.54 -5.64 -6.61
N PHE A 104 25.57 -5.67 -7.94
CA PHE A 104 26.59 -4.96 -8.73
C PHE A 104 26.40 -3.43 -8.77
N SER A 105 25.18 -2.96 -8.50
CA SER A 105 24.90 -1.53 -8.31
C SER A 105 25.45 -0.98 -6.98
N GLN A 106 25.75 -1.85 -6.01
CA GLN A 106 26.19 -1.48 -4.65
C GLN A 106 27.69 -1.76 -4.41
N SER A 107 28.33 -2.62 -5.21
CA SER A 107 29.71 -3.06 -5.00
C SER A 107 30.77 -2.15 -5.66
N THR A 108 31.12 -1.02 -5.03
CA THR A 108 32.32 -0.23 -5.42
C THR A 108 33.55 -0.47 -4.54
N LYS A 109 33.42 -1.15 -3.38
CA LYS A 109 34.55 -1.67 -2.59
C LYS A 109 34.16 -3.01 -1.95
N LEU A 110 34.95 -4.05 -2.22
CA LEU A 110 34.88 -5.32 -1.48
C LEU A 110 35.72 -5.20 -0.21
N SER A 111 35.15 -5.57 0.94
CA SER A 111 35.88 -5.75 2.20
C SER A 111 36.34 -7.21 2.31
N PRO A 112 37.60 -7.50 2.69
CA PRO A 112 38.19 -8.84 2.57
C PRO A 112 37.90 -9.79 3.75
N ASN A 113 37.00 -9.44 4.68
CA ASN A 113 36.82 -10.21 5.92
C ASN A 113 35.62 -11.16 5.82
N GLY A 114 35.91 -12.47 5.68
CA GLY A 114 34.93 -13.53 5.83
C GLY A 114 34.38 -13.65 7.26
N PHE A 115 33.15 -14.16 7.38
CA PHE A 115 32.45 -14.27 8.67
C PHE A 115 32.90 -15.48 9.48
N HIS A 116 33.38 -15.24 10.70
CA HIS A 116 33.40 -16.21 11.78
C HIS A 116 32.32 -15.87 12.81
N PHE A 117 31.54 -16.87 13.23
CA PHE A 117 30.59 -16.74 14.35
C PHE A 117 31.06 -17.57 15.54
N LEU A 118 31.15 -16.91 16.70
CA LEU A 118 31.31 -17.58 17.99
C LEU A 118 30.00 -18.22 18.41
N GLN A 119 30.06 -19.48 18.85
CA GLN A 119 28.93 -20.19 19.45
C GLN A 119 28.99 -20.13 20.98
N SER A 120 27.84 -19.94 21.62
CA SER A 120 27.64 -20.29 23.03
C SER A 120 26.17 -20.68 23.24
N PRO A 121 25.86 -21.93 23.66
CA PRO A 121 24.50 -22.36 23.93
C PRO A 121 24.10 -22.08 25.38
N VAL A 122 22.81 -21.81 25.63
CA VAL A 122 22.22 -21.90 26.97
C VAL A 122 21.02 -22.87 26.90
N ARG A 123 20.93 -23.76 27.90
CA ARG A 123 19.97 -24.88 27.94
C ARG A 123 18.63 -24.49 28.56
N LEU A 124 17.62 -25.27 28.18
CA LEU A 124 16.30 -25.39 28.82
C LEU A 124 16.40 -25.62 30.34
N ILE A 125 15.48 -25.01 31.10
CA ILE A 125 14.92 -25.59 32.33
C ILE A 125 13.40 -25.40 32.31
N ASN A 126 12.68 -26.46 32.66
CA ASN A 126 11.24 -26.49 32.92
C ASN A 126 11.07 -27.07 34.33
N PRO A 127 10.14 -26.56 35.15
CA PRO A 127 9.29 -27.52 35.87
C PRO A 127 7.82 -27.09 35.99
N LYS A 128 6.95 -28.11 36.16
CA LYS A 128 5.54 -28.00 36.59
C LYS A 128 5.38 -28.44 38.05
N LEU A 129 4.17 -28.20 38.59
CA LEU A 129 3.57 -28.74 39.85
C LEU A 129 4.06 -28.02 41.13
N PHE A 130 3.27 -27.72 42.16
CA PHE A 130 1.86 -28.01 42.55
C PHE A 130 1.21 -26.70 43.12
N SER A 131 -0.02 -26.57 43.66
CA SER A 131 -1.08 -27.52 44.13
C SER A 131 -2.50 -26.87 44.09
N MET A 132 -3.50 -27.61 44.58
CA MET A 132 -4.94 -27.31 44.75
C MET A 132 -5.32 -26.10 45.64
N TRP A 133 -6.49 -25.52 45.37
CA TRP A 133 -7.50 -25.26 46.42
C TRP A 133 -8.92 -25.53 45.88
N LEU A 134 -9.69 -26.36 46.59
CA LEU A 134 -11.11 -26.62 46.33
C LEU A 134 -11.95 -25.67 47.19
N GLY A 135 -12.92 -24.99 46.57
CA GLY A 135 -13.84 -24.09 47.27
C GLY A 135 -15.24 -24.15 46.66
N ASN A 136 -16.09 -25.03 47.19
CA ASN A 136 -17.50 -25.09 46.81
C ASN A 136 -18.24 -23.83 47.26
N LYS A 137 -18.72 -23.00 46.32
CA LYS A 137 -19.87 -22.10 46.53
C LYS A 137 -20.81 -22.12 45.33
N TRP A 138 -22.08 -22.33 45.62
CA TRP A 138 -23.17 -22.53 44.67
C TRP A 138 -23.92 -21.20 44.43
N PHE A 139 -24.59 -21.08 43.28
CA PHE A 139 -25.55 -20.01 42.91
C PHE A 139 -25.05 -18.56 42.77
N ARG A 140 -24.48 -18.25 41.61
CA ARG A 140 -25.19 -17.54 40.51
C ARG A 140 -24.25 -17.53 39.30
N SER A 141 -24.61 -18.21 38.21
CA SER A 141 -23.80 -18.23 37.00
C SER A 141 -23.92 -16.91 36.23
N GLN A 142 -23.22 -15.88 36.71
CA GLN A 142 -22.59 -14.96 35.77
C GLN A 142 -21.63 -15.82 34.94
N ALA A 143 -22.05 -16.12 33.72
CA ALA A 143 -21.17 -16.73 32.75
C ALA A 143 -19.92 -15.85 32.62
N LYS A 144 -18.78 -16.49 32.41
CA LYS A 144 -17.49 -15.82 32.20
C LYS A 144 -17.04 -16.10 30.78
N PRO A 145 -16.25 -15.20 30.16
CA PRO A 145 -15.57 -15.48 28.92
C PRO A 145 -14.86 -16.84 28.91
N ALA A 146 -14.80 -17.47 27.73
CA ALA A 146 -14.20 -18.78 27.56
C ALA A 146 -12.70 -18.74 27.92
N ALA A 147 -12.33 -19.35 29.04
CA ALA A 147 -10.99 -19.23 29.64
C ALA A 147 -9.85 -19.86 28.82
N ASP A 148 -10.16 -20.61 27.76
CA ASP A 148 -9.20 -21.16 26.80
C ASP A 148 -8.90 -20.22 25.62
N LEU A 149 -9.66 -19.14 25.45
CA LEU A 149 -9.44 -18.12 24.43
C LEU A 149 -8.68 -16.91 25.00
N PRO A 150 -7.97 -16.13 24.17
CA PRO A 150 -7.41 -14.84 24.60
C PRO A 150 -8.51 -13.91 25.09
N GLU A 151 -8.15 -13.00 26.00
CA GLU A 151 -9.01 -11.89 26.37
C GLU A 151 -9.32 -11.04 25.13
N LEU A 152 -10.60 -10.76 24.93
CA LEU A 152 -11.10 -10.00 23.79
C LEU A 152 -11.51 -8.59 24.24
N HIS A 153 -10.74 -7.60 23.85
CA HIS A 153 -11.11 -6.20 23.98
C HIS A 153 -11.77 -5.73 22.67
N LEU A 154 -13.07 -5.48 22.73
CA LEU A 154 -13.82 -4.95 21.59
C LEU A 154 -13.90 -3.42 21.64
N LEU A 155 -13.71 -2.79 20.49
CA LEU A 155 -13.98 -1.38 20.26
C LEU A 155 -15.47 -1.11 20.47
N THR A 156 -15.79 -0.61 21.65
CA THR A 156 -17.14 -0.20 22.06
C THR A 156 -17.04 1.12 22.81
N SER A 157 -17.90 2.09 22.48
CA SER A 157 -18.02 3.31 23.27
C SER A 157 -18.91 3.07 24.49
N ILE A 158 -18.57 3.69 25.62
CA ILE A 158 -19.47 3.78 26.78
C ILE A 158 -20.73 4.56 26.35
N VAL A 159 -21.91 4.03 26.67
CA VAL A 159 -23.19 4.74 26.44
C VAL A 159 -23.38 5.76 27.56
N THR A 160 -23.50 7.04 27.21
CA THR A 160 -23.91 8.09 28.15
C THR A 160 -25.44 8.18 28.21
N ASP A 161 -26.00 8.40 29.39
CA ASP A 161 -27.45 8.41 29.69
C ASP A 161 -28.23 9.63 29.12
N GLU A 162 -27.65 10.36 28.16
CA GLU A 162 -28.29 11.56 27.61
C GLU A 162 -29.39 11.23 26.59
N ARG A 163 -30.62 11.71 26.85
CA ARG A 163 -31.80 11.78 25.97
C ARG A 163 -31.88 10.75 24.82
N ARG A 164 -32.66 9.70 25.06
CA ARG A 164 -33.12 8.75 24.02
C ARG A 164 -33.73 9.48 22.82
N GLY A 165 -33.03 9.50 21.69
CA GLY A 165 -33.59 9.95 20.41
C GLY A 165 -34.62 8.95 19.87
N GLU A 166 -35.64 9.44 19.16
CA GLU A 166 -36.54 8.57 18.40
C GLU A 166 -35.79 7.86 17.27
N ILE A 167 -36.06 6.57 17.08
CA ILE A 167 -35.42 5.75 16.03
C ILE A 167 -36.44 4.92 15.27
N ILE A 168 -36.18 4.69 13.99
CA ILE A 168 -36.94 3.74 13.19
C ILE A 168 -36.48 2.33 13.56
N THR A 169 -37.31 1.60 14.31
CA THR A 169 -37.03 0.23 14.75
C THR A 169 -37.48 -0.83 13.76
N ASP A 170 -38.06 -0.47 12.62
CA ASP A 170 -38.47 -1.40 11.56
C ASP A 170 -37.54 -1.36 10.33
N PRO A 171 -36.93 -2.50 9.92
CA PRO A 171 -36.03 -2.54 8.77
C PRO A 171 -36.66 -2.17 7.41
N ALA A 172 -37.97 -2.39 7.21
CA ALA A 172 -38.64 -2.02 5.96
C ALA A 172 -38.93 -0.52 5.92
N LEU A 173 -39.47 0.05 7.01
CA LEU A 173 -39.61 1.50 7.15
C LEU A 173 -38.25 2.21 7.08
N LEU A 174 -37.20 1.62 7.65
CA LEU A 174 -35.84 2.17 7.58
C LEU A 174 -35.33 2.22 6.14
N LYS A 175 -35.54 1.17 5.32
CA LYS A 175 -35.20 1.19 3.89
C LYS A 175 -35.94 2.29 3.12
N ILE A 176 -37.24 2.47 3.40
CA ILE A 176 -38.05 3.54 2.80
C ILE A 176 -37.51 4.91 3.19
N TRP A 177 -37.28 5.15 4.48
CA TRP A 177 -36.72 6.41 4.97
C TRP A 177 -35.32 6.71 4.39
N LEU A 178 -34.44 5.71 4.30
CA LEU A 178 -33.14 5.86 3.63
C LEU A 178 -33.28 6.27 2.16
N SER A 179 -34.30 5.79 1.45
CA SER A 179 -34.54 6.20 0.05
C SER A 179 -35.05 7.64 -0.09
N GLN A 180 -35.65 8.19 0.97
CA GLN A 180 -36.18 9.56 1.03
C GLN A 180 -35.13 10.58 1.51
N LEU A 181 -34.02 10.14 2.09
CA LEU A 181 -32.94 11.01 2.53
C LEU A 181 -32.29 11.76 1.36
N THR A 182 -31.82 12.98 1.64
CA THR A 182 -31.09 13.86 0.72
C THR A 182 -29.94 13.16 -0.03
N ASN A 183 -29.69 13.64 -1.25
CA ASN A 183 -28.52 13.28 -2.06
C ASN A 183 -27.26 14.06 -1.64
N ASP A 184 -27.38 15.09 -0.80
CA ASP A 184 -26.22 15.76 -0.22
C ASP A 184 -25.49 14.84 0.77
N LEU A 185 -24.30 14.40 0.41
CA LEU A 185 -23.50 13.46 1.19
C LEU A 185 -23.17 13.99 2.61
N PRO A 186 -22.66 15.23 2.82
CA PRO A 186 -22.52 15.84 4.14
C PRO A 186 -23.74 15.68 5.06
N GLN A 187 -24.91 16.14 4.58
CA GLN A 187 -26.14 16.16 5.36
C GLN A 187 -26.65 14.72 5.60
N ARG A 188 -26.62 13.86 4.57
CA ARG A 188 -26.99 12.45 4.67
C ARG A 188 -26.17 11.72 5.74
N LEU A 189 -24.84 11.85 5.72
CA LEU A 189 -23.97 11.21 6.73
C LEU A 189 -24.22 11.73 8.14
N SER A 190 -24.49 13.02 8.29
CA SER A 190 -24.80 13.63 9.58
C SER A 190 -26.10 13.05 10.16
N ILE A 191 -27.14 12.89 9.34
CA ILE A 191 -28.42 12.27 9.71
C ILE A 191 -28.23 10.78 10.07
N LEU A 192 -27.44 10.04 9.27
CA LEU A 192 -27.13 8.62 9.55
C LEU A 192 -26.37 8.44 10.87
N LEU A 193 -25.38 9.30 11.16
CA LEU A 193 -24.59 9.24 12.38
C LEU A 193 -25.45 9.45 13.63
N VAL A 194 -26.32 10.46 13.63
CA VAL A 194 -27.23 10.75 14.75
C VAL A 194 -28.17 9.56 15.02
N ASN A 195 -28.76 8.97 13.97
CA ASN A 195 -29.65 7.82 14.14
C ASN A 195 -28.91 6.56 14.63
N LEU A 196 -27.68 6.31 14.16
CA LEU A 196 -26.85 5.22 14.67
C LEU A 196 -26.42 5.44 16.13
N GLN A 197 -26.12 6.67 16.53
CA GLN A 197 -25.84 7.01 17.92
C GLN A 197 -27.06 6.75 18.83
N ALA A 198 -28.26 7.15 18.40
CA ALA A 198 -29.49 6.91 19.14
C ALA A 198 -29.81 5.42 19.34
N ILE A 199 -29.45 4.54 18.40
CA ILE A 199 -29.61 3.07 18.56
C ILE A 199 -28.85 2.54 19.77
N LYS A 200 -27.71 3.13 20.16
CA LYS A 200 -26.92 2.69 21.33
C LYS A 200 -27.67 2.83 22.66
N GLN A 201 -28.67 3.72 22.71
CA GLN A 201 -29.44 4.07 23.91
C GLN A 201 -30.78 3.34 24.00
N GLN A 202 -31.12 2.51 23.01
CA GLN A 202 -32.44 1.96 22.81
C GLN A 202 -32.46 0.44 23.11
N HIS A 203 -33.48 0.00 23.84
CA HIS A 203 -33.62 -1.41 24.22
C HIS A 203 -34.26 -2.23 23.09
N ILE A 204 -33.43 -2.61 22.11
CA ILE A 204 -33.82 -3.42 20.95
C ILE A 204 -33.45 -4.89 21.17
N SER A 205 -34.31 -5.82 20.76
CA SER A 205 -33.95 -7.25 20.78
C SER A 205 -32.84 -7.56 19.77
N GLU A 206 -31.93 -8.48 20.11
CA GLU A 206 -30.74 -8.82 19.31
C GLU A 206 -31.08 -9.07 17.83
N ASN A 207 -32.08 -9.93 17.56
CA ASN A 207 -32.58 -10.20 16.20
C ASN A 207 -32.94 -8.91 15.44
N ARG A 208 -33.73 -8.04 16.08
CA ARG A 208 -34.23 -6.82 15.45
C ARG A 208 -33.10 -5.81 15.26
N GLN A 209 -32.17 -5.74 16.22
CA GLN A 209 -30.98 -4.89 16.14
C GLN A 209 -30.11 -5.29 14.95
N ILE A 210 -29.69 -6.56 14.81
CA ILE A 210 -28.87 -7.02 13.67
C ILE A 210 -29.56 -6.70 12.33
N ASN A 211 -30.87 -6.96 12.20
CA ASN A 211 -31.61 -6.65 10.97
C ASN A 211 -31.63 -5.13 10.65
N LEU A 212 -31.63 -4.25 11.64
CA LEU A 212 -31.48 -2.80 11.44
C LEU A 212 -30.05 -2.43 11.04
N LEU A 213 -29.04 -2.99 11.70
CA LEU A 213 -27.63 -2.72 11.39
C LEU A 213 -27.27 -3.10 9.95
N GLU A 214 -27.79 -4.23 9.44
CA GLU A 214 -27.56 -4.66 8.05
C GLU A 214 -28.10 -3.66 7.02
N VAL A 215 -29.23 -3.02 7.29
CA VAL A 215 -29.78 -1.97 6.41
C VAL A 215 -28.83 -0.77 6.33
N TYR A 216 -28.25 -0.34 7.46
CA TYR A 216 -27.21 0.69 7.46
C TYR A 216 -25.90 0.20 6.81
N TYR A 217 -25.49 -1.04 7.04
CA TYR A 217 -24.27 -1.63 6.46
C TYR A 217 -24.29 -1.59 4.94
N HIS A 218 -25.41 -1.99 4.31
CA HIS A 218 -25.54 -1.94 2.85
C HIS A 218 -25.51 -0.51 2.31
N GLU A 219 -26.14 0.45 2.99
CA GLU A 219 -26.13 1.85 2.58
C GLU A 219 -24.73 2.49 2.69
N LEU A 220 -24.00 2.26 3.78
CA LEU A 220 -22.63 2.78 3.93
C LEU A 220 -21.67 2.14 2.92
N ASN A 221 -21.79 0.84 2.65
CA ASN A 221 -21.02 0.18 1.59
C ASN A 221 -21.28 0.81 0.21
N ARG A 222 -22.54 1.07 -0.12
CA ARG A 222 -22.93 1.74 -1.37
C ARG A 222 -22.31 3.14 -1.47
N LEU A 223 -22.36 3.93 -0.40
CA LEU A 223 -21.81 5.29 -0.37
C LEU A 223 -20.26 5.36 -0.43
N LEU A 224 -19.55 4.30 -0.03
CA LEU A 224 -18.10 4.22 -0.12
C LEU A 224 -17.62 3.64 -1.45
N LEU A 225 -18.12 2.45 -1.82
CA LEU A 225 -17.56 1.63 -2.90
C LEU A 225 -18.23 1.90 -4.26
N ASN A 226 -19.52 2.26 -4.28
CA ASN A 226 -20.30 2.43 -5.52
C ASN A 226 -20.47 3.92 -5.91
N ARG A 227 -19.38 4.71 -5.83
CA ARG A 227 -19.37 6.10 -6.29
C ARG A 227 -19.24 6.17 -7.81
N ASP A 228 -20.26 6.72 -8.48
CA ASP A 228 -20.24 6.94 -9.94
C ASP A 228 -19.14 7.93 -10.34
N SER A 229 -18.60 7.73 -11.54
CA SER A 229 -17.70 8.63 -12.29
C SER A 229 -18.08 10.11 -12.18
N LYS A 230 -19.38 10.45 -12.25
CA LYS A 230 -19.90 11.81 -12.10
C LYS A 230 -19.74 12.39 -10.70
N VAL A 231 -19.88 11.56 -9.66
CA VAL A 231 -19.65 11.92 -8.24
C VAL A 231 -18.16 12.11 -7.97
N ILE A 232 -17.31 11.32 -8.64
CA ILE A 232 -15.85 11.47 -8.56
C ILE A 232 -15.43 12.81 -9.20
N ALA A 233 -15.93 13.11 -10.40
CA ALA A 233 -15.61 14.36 -11.11
C ALA A 233 -16.03 15.62 -10.32
N THR A 234 -17.21 15.63 -9.69
CA THR A 234 -17.65 16.77 -8.86
C THR A 234 -16.89 16.87 -7.53
N ALA A 235 -16.47 15.74 -6.94
CA ALA A 235 -15.66 15.75 -5.72
C ALA A 235 -14.25 16.35 -5.93
N THR A 236 -13.63 16.13 -7.10
CA THR A 236 -12.31 16.72 -7.43
C THR A 236 -12.37 18.24 -7.53
N SER A 237 -13.46 18.81 -8.05
CA SER A 237 -13.66 20.26 -8.19
C SER A 237 -13.98 20.97 -6.87
N ALA A 238 -14.51 20.26 -5.87
CA ALA A 238 -14.99 20.83 -4.61
C ALA A 238 -13.95 20.76 -3.47
N LYS A 239 -12.76 21.36 -3.66
CA LYS A 239 -11.63 21.27 -2.70
C LYS A 239 -11.90 21.77 -1.25
N LYS A 240 -12.99 22.55 -0.99
CA LYS A 240 -13.23 23.23 0.30
C LYS A 240 -14.24 22.57 1.27
N SER A 241 -15.17 21.72 0.83
CA SER A 241 -16.18 21.12 1.72
C SER A 241 -15.81 19.73 2.25
N THR A 242 -14.66 19.19 1.84
CA THR A 242 -14.32 17.77 1.94
C THR A 242 -14.15 17.30 3.40
N PHE A 243 -13.47 18.09 4.25
CA PHE A 243 -12.92 17.63 5.52
C PHE A 243 -13.97 17.16 6.53
N LYS A 244 -15.05 17.93 6.74
CA LYS A 244 -16.14 17.55 7.65
C LYS A 244 -16.82 16.25 7.21
N ASN A 245 -16.94 16.03 5.90
CA ASN A 245 -17.57 14.83 5.34
C ASN A 245 -16.71 13.58 5.60
N LEU A 246 -15.38 13.71 5.53
CA LEU A 246 -14.45 12.61 5.82
C LEU A 246 -14.55 12.15 7.27
N THR A 247 -14.53 13.11 8.20
CA THR A 247 -14.68 12.82 9.63
C THR A 247 -16.03 12.19 9.92
N ASN A 248 -17.13 12.76 9.39
CA ASN A 248 -18.47 12.20 9.56
C ASN A 248 -18.58 10.78 8.99
N PHE A 249 -18.05 10.50 7.79
CA PHE A 249 -18.07 9.15 7.20
C PHE A 249 -17.31 8.14 8.07
N SER A 250 -16.10 8.51 8.52
CA SER A 250 -15.27 7.71 9.42
C SER A 250 -15.98 7.40 10.74
N GLN A 251 -16.63 8.40 11.35
CA GLN A 251 -17.43 8.25 12.57
C GLN A 251 -18.69 7.40 12.36
N THR A 252 -19.35 7.52 11.21
CA THR A 252 -20.56 6.73 10.88
C THR A 252 -20.22 5.24 10.74
N LEU A 253 -19.13 4.91 10.04
CA LEU A 253 -18.59 3.55 9.97
C LEU A 253 -18.21 3.01 11.35
N ARG A 254 -17.49 3.80 12.16
CA ARG A 254 -17.08 3.41 13.52
C ARG A 254 -18.28 3.16 14.43
N CYS A 255 -19.28 4.05 14.42
CA CYS A 255 -20.48 3.91 15.23
C CYS A 255 -21.27 2.63 14.86
N LEU A 256 -21.35 2.28 13.58
CA LEU A 256 -21.96 1.02 13.15
C LEU A 256 -21.12 -0.20 13.55
N ALA A 257 -19.79 -0.14 13.43
CA ALA A 257 -18.88 -1.22 13.85
C ALA A 257 -19.03 -1.52 15.36
N GLU A 258 -19.03 -0.46 16.19
CA GLU A 258 -19.23 -0.56 17.63
C GLU A 258 -20.58 -1.21 17.98
N LEU A 259 -21.66 -0.92 17.23
CA LEU A 259 -22.97 -1.55 17.45
C LEU A 259 -22.96 -3.07 17.19
N TYR A 260 -22.24 -3.54 16.16
CA TYR A 260 -22.01 -4.99 15.98
C TYR A 260 -21.12 -5.56 17.09
N PHE A 261 -20.09 -4.83 17.52
CA PHE A 261 -19.22 -5.28 18.59
C PHE A 261 -19.92 -5.33 19.96
N THR A 262 -20.84 -4.42 20.28
CA THR A 262 -21.71 -4.52 21.47
C THR A 262 -22.60 -5.76 21.44
N LEU A 263 -23.02 -6.23 20.26
CA LEU A 263 -23.74 -7.50 20.14
C LEU A 263 -22.80 -8.70 20.30
N ALA A 264 -21.61 -8.65 19.71
CA ALA A 264 -20.59 -9.67 19.88
C ALA A 264 -20.13 -9.81 21.35
N ASP A 265 -20.00 -8.71 22.09
CA ASP A 265 -19.66 -8.70 23.52
C ASP A 265 -20.71 -9.48 24.34
N LYS A 266 -22.01 -9.32 24.06
CA LYS A 266 -23.07 -10.08 24.75
C LYS A 266 -22.86 -11.61 24.65
N HIS A 267 -22.33 -12.11 23.54
CA HIS A 267 -21.97 -13.53 23.38
C HIS A 267 -20.66 -13.86 24.11
N TYR A 268 -19.64 -13.01 23.99
CA TYR A 268 -18.36 -13.16 24.69
C TYR A 268 -18.52 -13.24 26.22
N GLN A 269 -19.29 -12.34 26.83
CA GLN A 269 -19.59 -12.34 28.27
C GLN A 269 -20.38 -13.58 28.71
N ARG A 270 -21.12 -14.23 27.80
CA ARG A 270 -21.80 -15.51 28.07
C ARG A 270 -20.88 -16.73 27.98
N GLY A 271 -19.59 -16.54 27.67
CA GLY A 271 -18.65 -17.64 27.44
C GLY A 271 -18.91 -18.42 26.14
N GLU A 272 -19.70 -17.84 25.23
CA GLU A 272 -19.99 -18.44 23.93
C GLU A 272 -18.76 -18.40 23.01
N ARG A 273 -18.72 -19.30 22.02
CA ARG A 273 -17.60 -19.42 21.07
C ARG A 273 -18.02 -19.01 19.66
N PRO A 274 -17.20 -18.25 18.91
CA PRO A 274 -17.54 -17.81 17.55
C PRO A 274 -17.78 -18.97 16.58
N ALA A 275 -17.02 -20.07 16.68
CA ALA A 275 -17.19 -21.23 15.81
C ALA A 275 -18.53 -21.96 16.02
N ASP A 276 -19.06 -21.94 17.24
CA ASP A 276 -20.29 -22.64 17.63
C ASP A 276 -21.54 -21.76 17.52
N GLN A 277 -21.36 -20.43 17.39
CA GLN A 277 -22.44 -19.43 17.40
C GLN A 277 -22.37 -18.52 16.16
N PRO A 278 -23.14 -18.83 15.09
CA PRO A 278 -23.11 -18.07 13.84
C PRO A 278 -23.38 -16.58 14.01
N ARG A 279 -24.23 -16.19 14.98
CA ARG A 279 -24.55 -14.78 15.29
C ARG A 279 -23.37 -14.03 15.87
N TYR A 280 -22.65 -14.65 16.79
CA TYR A 280 -21.46 -14.07 17.40
C TYR A 280 -20.39 -13.82 16.33
N LEU A 281 -20.07 -14.82 15.51
CA LEU A 281 -19.11 -14.66 14.42
C LEU A 281 -19.59 -13.68 13.34
N PHE A 282 -20.89 -13.64 13.02
CA PHE A 282 -21.46 -12.68 12.09
C PHE A 282 -21.24 -11.24 12.56
N CYS A 283 -21.49 -10.97 13.85
CA CYS A 283 -21.24 -9.65 14.45
C CYS A 283 -19.75 -9.30 14.44
N LEU A 284 -18.85 -10.23 14.79
CA LEU A 284 -17.41 -10.02 14.70
C LEU A 284 -16.96 -9.72 13.26
N ASN A 285 -17.41 -10.49 12.27
CA ASN A 285 -17.05 -10.30 10.86
C ASN A 285 -17.61 -8.98 10.31
N ARG A 286 -18.87 -8.62 10.61
CA ARG A 286 -19.47 -7.34 10.17
C ARG A 286 -18.80 -6.12 10.82
N GLY A 287 -18.54 -6.15 12.12
CA GLY A 287 -17.77 -5.10 12.80
C GLY A 287 -16.37 -4.94 12.18
N SER A 288 -15.67 -6.05 11.95
CA SER A 288 -14.34 -6.07 11.31
C SER A 288 -14.36 -5.56 9.86
N SER A 289 -15.41 -5.89 9.10
CA SER A 289 -15.62 -5.37 7.74
C SER A 289 -15.75 -3.83 7.76
N LEU A 290 -16.50 -3.28 8.71
CA LEU A 290 -16.66 -1.83 8.86
C LEU A 290 -15.36 -1.14 9.30
N ILE A 291 -14.57 -1.75 10.19
CA ILE A 291 -13.22 -1.26 10.55
C ILE A 291 -12.29 -1.29 9.31
N ALA A 292 -12.32 -2.35 8.51
CA ALA A 292 -11.54 -2.44 7.27
C ALA A 292 -11.97 -1.35 6.24
N LEU A 293 -13.26 -1.07 6.12
CA LEU A 293 -13.78 0.04 5.30
C LEU A 293 -13.40 1.41 5.88
N GLN A 294 -13.28 1.55 7.21
CA GLN A 294 -12.84 2.79 7.86
C GLN A 294 -11.37 3.09 7.56
N ILE A 295 -10.52 2.05 7.57
CA ILE A 295 -9.12 2.12 7.13
C ILE A 295 -9.03 2.48 5.63
N LEU A 296 -9.79 1.78 4.77
CA LEU A 296 -9.83 2.05 3.33
C LEU A 296 -10.24 3.50 3.02
N HIS A 297 -11.28 4.00 3.70
CA HIS A 297 -11.73 5.38 3.56
C HIS A 297 -10.64 6.40 3.96
N ALA A 298 -9.88 6.12 5.04
CA ALA A 298 -8.75 6.96 5.41
C ALA A 298 -7.66 6.95 4.33
N TYR A 299 -7.29 5.79 3.81
CA TYR A 299 -6.32 5.64 2.71
C TYR A 299 -6.75 6.38 1.43
N MET A 300 -8.01 6.26 1.01
CA MET A 300 -8.58 6.97 -0.15
C MET A 300 -8.55 8.50 -0.03
N HIS A 301 -8.32 9.02 1.17
CA HIS A 301 -8.28 10.46 1.46
C HIS A 301 -6.97 10.89 2.15
N TYR A 302 -5.90 10.09 1.97
CA TYR A 302 -4.56 10.34 2.50
C TYR A 302 -4.50 10.59 4.01
N ARG A 303 -5.41 10.01 4.79
CA ARG A 303 -5.39 10.07 6.25
C ARG A 303 -4.72 8.87 6.86
N THR A 304 -4.05 9.05 7.99
CA THR A 304 -3.61 7.92 8.83
C THR A 304 -4.81 7.01 9.15
N ALA A 305 -4.57 5.71 9.23
CA ALA A 305 -5.60 4.77 9.69
C ALA A 305 -6.16 5.27 11.04
N PRO A 306 -7.49 5.28 11.25
CA PRO A 306 -8.05 5.77 12.50
C PRO A 306 -7.58 4.92 13.69
N LYS A 307 -7.42 5.57 14.85
CA LYS A 307 -6.87 4.95 16.05
C LYS A 307 -7.62 3.67 16.43
N ASP A 308 -6.83 2.69 16.87
CA ASP A 308 -7.20 1.37 17.37
C ASP A 308 -7.86 0.45 16.30
N CYS A 309 -8.03 0.91 15.06
CA CYS A 309 -8.56 0.08 13.95
C CYS A 309 -7.68 -1.14 13.66
N TRP A 310 -6.37 -0.94 13.54
CA TRP A 310 -5.45 -2.01 13.22
C TRP A 310 -5.22 -2.92 14.42
N LEU A 311 -5.14 -2.34 15.62
CA LEU A 311 -5.04 -3.10 16.86
C LEU A 311 -6.21 -4.08 17.00
N GLN A 312 -7.44 -3.62 16.78
CA GLN A 312 -8.63 -4.47 16.84
C GLN A 312 -8.57 -5.63 15.83
N LEU A 313 -8.19 -5.37 14.57
CA LEU A 313 -8.07 -6.42 13.55
C LEU A 313 -6.93 -7.39 13.86
N ASN A 314 -5.79 -6.90 14.33
CA ASN A 314 -4.62 -7.71 14.67
C ASN A 314 -4.89 -8.64 15.87
N GLN A 315 -5.62 -8.16 16.89
CA GLN A 315 -6.06 -8.97 18.03
C GLN A 315 -7.18 -9.96 17.65
N LEU A 316 -8.18 -9.53 16.86
CA LEU A 316 -9.26 -10.41 16.40
C LEU A 316 -8.76 -11.56 15.53
N LEU A 317 -7.72 -11.35 14.74
CA LEU A 317 -7.06 -12.43 13.98
C LEU A 317 -6.66 -13.59 14.89
N VAL A 318 -5.89 -13.31 15.94
CA VAL A 318 -5.40 -14.34 16.87
C VAL A 318 -6.52 -14.92 17.74
N TYR A 319 -7.50 -14.11 18.13
CA TYR A 319 -8.69 -14.60 18.85
C TYR A 319 -9.48 -15.60 18.00
N LEU A 320 -9.77 -15.27 16.74
CA LEU A 320 -10.54 -16.12 15.83
C LEU A 320 -9.74 -17.32 15.30
N GLU A 321 -8.42 -17.24 15.19
CA GLU A 321 -7.55 -18.39 14.95
C GLU A 321 -7.64 -19.39 16.11
N LYS A 322 -7.45 -18.94 17.35
CA LYS A 322 -7.51 -19.80 18.55
C LYS A 322 -8.93 -20.37 18.75
N ALA A 323 -9.96 -19.59 18.43
CA ALA A 323 -11.36 -20.04 18.39
C ALA A 323 -11.73 -20.90 17.16
N LYS A 324 -10.79 -21.20 16.25
CA LYS A 324 -11.00 -21.99 15.02
C LYS A 324 -12.08 -21.43 14.07
N ALA A 325 -12.33 -20.13 14.13
CA ALA A 325 -13.40 -19.43 13.42
C ALA A 325 -12.91 -18.49 12.30
N VAL A 326 -11.59 -18.23 12.19
CA VAL A 326 -11.01 -17.22 11.29
C VAL A 326 -11.43 -17.35 9.82
N ALA A 327 -11.52 -18.58 9.31
CA ALA A 327 -11.90 -18.89 7.93
C ALA A 327 -13.40 -19.23 7.76
N LEU A 328 -14.17 -19.29 8.86
CA LEU A 328 -15.60 -19.61 8.80
C LEU A 328 -16.39 -18.41 8.26
N GLN A 329 -17.36 -18.71 7.41
CA GLN A 329 -18.28 -17.74 6.82
C GLN A 329 -19.67 -17.97 7.44
N PRO A 330 -20.06 -17.23 8.49
CA PRO A 330 -21.33 -17.45 9.17
C PRO A 330 -22.49 -17.00 8.29
N GLU A 331 -23.60 -17.72 8.44
CA GLU A 331 -24.86 -17.47 7.75
C GLU A 331 -25.98 -17.32 8.77
N ILE A 332 -26.85 -16.33 8.56
CA ILE A 332 -28.09 -16.11 9.31
C ILE A 332 -29.23 -16.15 8.29
N THR A 333 -30.21 -17.02 8.46
CA THR A 333 -31.25 -17.34 7.46
C THR A 333 -31.96 -16.13 6.86
N THR A 334 -32.14 -15.03 7.61
CA THR A 334 -32.81 -13.81 7.14
C THR A 334 -31.87 -12.75 6.52
N LEU A 335 -30.55 -12.93 6.66
CA LEU A 335 -29.51 -11.95 6.28
C LEU A 335 -28.50 -12.51 5.28
N GLY A 336 -28.52 -13.83 5.05
CA GLY A 336 -27.56 -14.54 4.24
C GLY A 336 -26.20 -14.68 4.91
N LYS A 337 -25.19 -14.84 4.06
CA LYS A 337 -23.82 -15.24 4.42
C LYS A 337 -22.86 -14.04 4.41
N THR A 338 -21.86 -14.05 5.28
CA THR A 338 -20.81 -13.01 5.32
C THR A 338 -19.46 -13.56 4.90
N ASP A 339 -18.57 -12.66 4.46
CA ASP A 339 -17.15 -12.98 4.31
C ASP A 339 -16.57 -13.44 5.66
N SER A 340 -15.66 -14.39 5.60
CA SER A 340 -14.86 -14.81 6.76
C SER A 340 -13.95 -13.68 7.22
N PHE A 341 -13.61 -13.61 8.50
CA PHE A 341 -12.62 -12.67 9.01
C PHE A 341 -11.30 -12.72 8.21
N GLU A 342 -10.84 -13.92 7.85
CA GLU A 342 -9.60 -14.10 7.07
C GLU A 342 -9.62 -13.31 5.73
N HIS A 343 -10.70 -13.41 4.95
CA HIS A 343 -10.89 -12.64 3.72
C HIS A 343 -10.88 -11.13 3.97
N ILE A 344 -11.60 -10.67 5.00
CA ILE A 344 -11.69 -9.25 5.38
C ILE A 344 -10.29 -8.71 5.73
N TYR A 345 -9.57 -9.41 6.61
CA TYR A 345 -8.23 -9.05 7.06
C TYR A 345 -7.24 -9.02 5.90
N LYS A 346 -7.15 -10.10 5.11
CA LYS A 346 -6.22 -10.21 3.97
C LYS A 346 -6.40 -9.06 2.98
N ARG A 347 -7.65 -8.65 2.70
CA ARG A 347 -7.96 -7.61 1.71
C ARG A 347 -7.48 -6.23 2.13
N VAL A 348 -7.74 -5.83 3.38
CA VAL A 348 -7.24 -4.54 3.90
C VAL A 348 -5.74 -4.57 4.16
N ALA A 349 -5.19 -5.72 4.58
CA ALA A 349 -3.76 -5.95 4.76
C ALA A 349 -2.97 -5.78 3.44
N LEU A 350 -3.38 -6.43 2.36
CA LEU A 350 -2.77 -6.23 1.03
C LEU A 350 -2.84 -4.77 0.57
N THR A 351 -3.95 -4.08 0.86
CA THR A 351 -4.15 -2.67 0.49
C THR A 351 -3.22 -1.74 1.27
N ALA A 352 -2.96 -2.04 2.54
CA ALA A 352 -1.98 -1.32 3.36
C ALA A 352 -0.54 -1.57 2.92
N ILE A 353 -0.21 -2.83 2.61
CA ILE A 353 1.12 -3.24 2.11
C ILE A 353 1.45 -2.54 0.79
N ALA A 354 0.46 -2.31 -0.07
CA ALA A 354 0.65 -1.70 -1.39
C ALA A 354 0.97 -0.19 -1.38
N ASP A 355 1.24 0.40 -0.21
CA ASP A 355 1.55 1.83 -0.01
C ASP A 355 0.49 2.77 -0.60
N PRO A 356 -0.73 2.76 -0.05
CA PRO A 356 -1.87 3.47 -0.65
C PRO A 356 -1.74 4.99 -0.58
N TYR A 357 -0.83 5.51 0.25
CA TYR A 357 -0.48 6.94 0.31
C TYR A 357 0.32 7.42 -0.91
N SER A 358 0.87 6.49 -1.71
CA SER A 358 1.54 6.73 -2.98
C SER A 358 0.64 6.51 -4.22
N LEU A 359 -0.65 6.27 -4.00
CA LEU A 359 -1.63 5.97 -5.05
C LEU A 359 -2.72 7.04 -5.10
N SER A 360 -3.17 7.42 -6.30
CA SER A 360 -4.33 8.30 -6.43
C SER A 360 -5.58 7.69 -5.78
N LYS A 361 -6.48 8.55 -5.27
CA LYS A 361 -7.72 8.15 -4.55
C LYS A 361 -8.52 7.04 -5.24
N PHE A 362 -8.61 7.07 -6.58
CA PHE A 362 -9.29 6.06 -7.39
C PHE A 362 -8.50 4.75 -7.51
N ALA A 363 -7.17 4.82 -7.62
CA ALA A 363 -6.29 3.66 -7.68
C ALA A 363 -6.37 2.81 -6.40
N VAL A 364 -6.51 3.43 -5.22
CA VAL A 364 -6.70 2.72 -3.94
C VAL A 364 -7.98 1.86 -3.96
N ASN A 365 -9.14 2.42 -4.36
CA ASN A 365 -10.39 1.65 -4.43
C ASN A 365 -10.33 0.55 -5.51
N ARG A 366 -9.77 0.86 -6.69
CA ARG A 366 -9.57 -0.10 -7.78
C ARG A 366 -8.68 -1.27 -7.35
N LEU A 367 -7.63 -1.00 -6.58
CA LEU A 367 -6.73 -2.01 -6.02
C LEU A 367 -7.45 -2.87 -4.96
N TYR A 368 -8.19 -2.25 -4.04
CA TYR A 368 -9.01 -2.94 -3.04
C TYR A 368 -10.06 -3.86 -3.69
N ALA A 369 -10.64 -3.45 -4.83
CA ALA A 369 -11.51 -4.30 -5.64
C ALA A 369 -10.74 -5.46 -6.31
N MET A 370 -9.58 -5.19 -6.92
CA MET A 370 -8.76 -6.22 -7.58
C MET A 370 -8.28 -7.30 -6.59
N PHE A 371 -7.87 -6.93 -5.38
CA PHE A 371 -7.39 -7.88 -4.37
C PHE A 371 -8.43 -8.89 -3.92
N ALA A 372 -9.74 -8.58 -4.00
CA ALA A 372 -10.81 -9.50 -3.62
C ALA A 372 -10.73 -10.85 -4.38
N ASN A 373 -10.26 -10.82 -5.62
CA ASN A 373 -10.16 -12.00 -6.50
C ASN A 373 -8.84 -12.80 -6.32
N MET A 374 -8.03 -12.48 -5.31
CA MET A 374 -6.70 -13.08 -5.09
C MET A 374 -6.42 -13.37 -3.60
N LEU A 375 -7.46 -13.36 -2.75
CA LEU A 375 -7.31 -13.57 -1.29
C LEU A 375 -6.97 -15.03 -0.93
N ASP A 376 -7.27 -15.96 -1.83
CA ASP A 376 -6.83 -17.35 -1.78
C ASP A 376 -5.32 -17.52 -2.05
N LYS A 377 -4.66 -16.49 -2.62
CA LYS A 377 -3.21 -16.44 -2.88
C LYS A 377 -2.41 -15.76 -1.77
N VAL A 378 -3.04 -15.46 -0.65
CA VAL A 378 -2.38 -14.94 0.56
C VAL A 378 -2.44 -16.00 1.63
N ALA A 379 -1.30 -16.33 2.24
CA ALA A 379 -1.24 -17.16 3.44
C ALA A 379 -0.99 -16.28 4.68
N ILE A 380 -1.64 -16.61 5.79
CA ILE A 380 -1.32 -16.09 7.13
C ILE A 380 -0.91 -17.29 7.97
N THR A 381 0.25 -17.18 8.63
CA THR A 381 0.92 -18.31 9.29
C THR A 381 1.65 -17.85 10.55
N VAL A 382 1.95 -18.75 11.49
CA VAL A 382 2.94 -18.48 12.54
C VAL A 382 4.31 -18.26 11.88
N ILE A 383 5.11 -17.29 12.36
CA ILE A 383 6.45 -17.00 11.82
C ILE A 383 7.36 -18.22 12.06
N PRO A 384 7.82 -18.97 11.03
CA PRO A 384 8.63 -20.16 11.23
C PRO A 384 9.99 -19.83 11.83
N PRO A 385 10.60 -20.70 12.68
CA PRO A 385 11.89 -20.42 13.32
C PRO A 385 13.01 -20.01 12.36
N GLN A 386 13.02 -20.53 11.13
CA GLN A 386 13.96 -20.13 10.10
C GLN A 386 13.78 -18.66 9.69
N GLN A 387 12.54 -18.21 9.52
CA GLN A 387 12.19 -16.83 9.13
C GLN A 387 12.41 -15.81 10.26
N GLN A 388 12.49 -16.26 11.51
CA GLN A 388 12.79 -15.39 12.65
C GLN A 388 14.23 -14.86 12.57
N VAL A 389 15.19 -15.72 12.20
CA VAL A 389 16.64 -15.42 12.21
C VAL A 389 17.24 -15.01 10.86
N ILE A 390 16.50 -15.12 9.74
CA ILE A 390 17.01 -14.73 8.42
C ILE A 390 17.25 -13.21 8.36
N GLU A 391 18.48 -12.81 8.01
CA GLU A 391 18.83 -11.42 7.74
C GLU A 391 18.85 -11.10 6.23
N ASN A 392 18.98 -12.12 5.38
CA ASN A 392 19.05 -11.95 3.94
C ASN A 392 17.73 -11.39 3.38
N THR A 393 17.77 -10.14 2.91
CA THR A 393 16.61 -9.40 2.38
C THR A 393 15.88 -10.14 1.27
N PHE A 394 16.58 -10.92 0.43
CA PHE A 394 15.99 -11.64 -0.68
C PHE A 394 15.12 -12.81 -0.22
N LEU A 395 15.57 -13.56 0.79
CA LEU A 395 14.79 -14.65 1.39
C LEU A 395 13.56 -14.16 2.17
N LEU A 396 13.48 -12.85 2.44
CA LEU A 396 12.36 -12.17 3.07
C LEU A 396 11.40 -11.49 2.06
N THR A 397 11.64 -11.63 0.74
CA THR A 397 10.81 -11.04 -0.32
C THR A 397 9.37 -11.54 -0.20
N GLY A 398 8.41 -10.64 -0.05
CA GLY A 398 6.98 -10.95 0.06
C GLY A 398 6.51 -11.49 1.42
N TYR A 399 7.34 -11.46 2.46
CA TYR A 399 6.94 -11.78 3.83
C TYR A 399 6.73 -10.51 4.66
N PHE A 400 5.63 -10.47 5.41
CA PHE A 400 5.23 -9.34 6.25
C PHE A 400 4.90 -9.82 7.67
N CYS A 401 5.39 -9.11 8.68
CA CYS A 401 5.03 -9.33 10.07
C CYS A 401 3.74 -8.60 10.41
N ILE A 402 2.79 -9.33 10.97
CA ILE A 402 1.62 -8.82 11.69
C ILE A 402 2.01 -8.79 13.16
N GLU A 403 2.10 -7.59 13.72
CA GLU A 403 2.32 -7.35 15.16
C GLU A 403 0.96 -7.27 15.86
N VAL A 404 0.64 -8.25 16.71
CA VAL A 404 -0.71 -8.38 17.31
C VAL A 404 -1.09 -7.19 18.18
N GLN A 405 -0.11 -6.63 18.90
CA GLN A 405 -0.30 -5.51 19.82
C GLN A 405 0.02 -4.15 19.18
N SER A 406 0.06 -4.07 17.85
CA SER A 406 0.40 -2.84 17.11
C SER A 406 -0.84 -2.29 16.42
N ASP A 407 -1.07 -0.98 16.53
CA ASP A 407 -2.10 -0.27 15.76
C ASP A 407 -1.63 0.09 14.34
N HIS A 408 -0.98 -0.87 13.69
CA HIS A 408 -0.44 -0.74 12.34
C HIS A 408 -0.74 -1.98 11.51
N GLY A 409 -0.88 -1.78 10.19
CA GLY A 409 -0.94 -2.87 9.22
C GLY A 409 0.38 -3.64 9.11
N PRO A 410 0.40 -4.75 8.36
CA PRO A 410 1.58 -5.61 8.28
C PRO A 410 2.80 -4.88 7.72
N LYS A 411 3.95 -5.08 8.35
CA LYS A 411 5.23 -4.46 7.95
C LYS A 411 6.14 -5.49 7.31
N ALA A 412 6.92 -5.10 6.31
CA ALA A 412 7.89 -5.98 5.64
C ALA A 412 8.80 -6.68 6.67
N LEU A 413 8.87 -8.02 6.66
CA LEU A 413 9.55 -8.81 7.69
C LEU A 413 11.05 -8.47 7.79
N VAL A 414 11.68 -8.08 6.68
CA VAL A 414 13.06 -7.57 6.65
C VAL A 414 13.26 -6.26 7.42
N LYS A 415 12.23 -5.43 7.56
CA LYS A 415 12.25 -4.19 8.37
C LYS A 415 11.81 -4.43 9.83
N THR A 416 11.35 -5.64 10.17
CA THR A 416 10.94 -6.01 11.53
C THR A 416 12.15 -6.46 12.36
N PRO A 417 12.41 -5.90 13.55
CA PRO A 417 13.45 -6.35 14.48
C PRO A 417 13.26 -7.80 14.94
N HIS A 418 14.36 -8.53 15.18
CA HIS A 418 14.33 -9.94 15.63
C HIS A 418 13.43 -10.18 16.85
N LEU A 419 13.51 -9.30 17.87
CA LEU A 419 12.70 -9.38 19.09
C LEU A 419 11.19 -9.41 18.83
N ILE A 420 10.72 -8.80 17.74
CA ILE A 420 9.32 -8.80 17.33
C ILE A 420 8.96 -10.08 16.54
N ARG A 421 9.90 -10.62 15.77
CA ARG A 421 9.70 -11.84 14.96
C ARG A 421 9.52 -13.11 15.80
N VAL A 422 10.09 -13.13 17.00
CA VAL A 422 10.03 -14.30 17.93
C VAL A 422 8.79 -14.31 18.83
N VAL A 423 7.95 -13.26 18.80
CA VAL A 423 6.71 -13.20 19.60
C VAL A 423 5.70 -14.23 19.08
N ALA A 424 5.30 -15.18 19.92
CA ALA A 424 4.51 -16.36 19.51
C ALA A 424 3.14 -16.04 18.88
N ASP A 425 2.50 -14.95 19.29
CA ASP A 425 1.21 -14.54 18.72
C ASP A 425 1.35 -13.72 17.42
N ASN A 426 2.53 -13.21 17.08
CA ASN A 426 2.75 -12.54 15.81
C ASN A 426 2.61 -13.52 14.63
N ARG A 427 2.23 -12.98 13.46
CA ARG A 427 1.97 -13.76 12.23
C ARG A 427 2.80 -13.27 11.06
N MET A 428 3.10 -14.20 10.16
CA MET A 428 3.68 -13.94 8.85
C MET A 428 2.57 -13.98 7.80
N LEU A 429 2.33 -12.84 7.14
CA LEU A 429 1.53 -12.74 5.93
C LEU A 429 2.45 -12.91 4.71
N GLN A 430 1.99 -13.71 3.75
CA GLN A 430 2.75 -14.14 2.57
C GLN A 430 2.07 -13.65 1.28
N THR A 431 2.81 -12.98 0.38
CA THR A 431 2.27 -12.38 -0.86
C THR A 431 2.84 -12.98 -2.15
N GLN A 432 3.69 -14.00 -2.09
CA GLN A 432 4.46 -14.51 -3.23
C GLN A 432 3.58 -15.04 -4.38
N ASP A 433 2.44 -15.66 -4.06
CA ASP A 433 1.50 -16.12 -5.08
C ASP A 433 0.71 -14.94 -5.70
N VAL A 434 0.38 -13.90 -4.91
CA VAL A 434 -0.18 -12.64 -5.42
C VAL A 434 0.79 -11.96 -6.39
N LEU A 435 2.08 -11.90 -6.05
CA LEU A 435 3.14 -11.38 -6.93
C LEU A 435 3.22 -12.17 -8.24
N THR A 436 3.06 -13.49 -8.17
CA THR A 436 3.06 -14.37 -9.36
C THR A 436 1.85 -14.08 -10.26
N VAL A 437 0.64 -14.01 -9.70
CA VAL A 437 -0.59 -13.70 -10.46
C VAL A 437 -0.53 -12.29 -11.07
N LEU A 438 -0.06 -11.30 -10.31
CA LEU A 438 0.07 -9.93 -10.81
C LEU A 438 1.19 -9.79 -11.84
N GLY A 439 2.31 -10.49 -11.69
CA GLY A 439 3.40 -10.51 -12.67
C GLY A 439 2.99 -11.14 -14.00
N GLN A 440 2.16 -12.18 -13.98
CA GLN A 440 1.59 -12.79 -15.20
C GLN A 440 0.73 -11.80 -15.98
N LYS A 441 -0.03 -10.93 -15.30
CA LYS A 441 -0.82 -9.85 -15.94
C LYS A 441 0.03 -8.75 -16.58
N LEU A 442 1.35 -8.71 -16.38
CA LEU A 442 2.23 -7.75 -17.07
C LEU A 442 2.84 -8.32 -18.36
N ILE A 443 2.66 -9.61 -18.64
CA ILE A 443 3.13 -10.26 -19.86
C ILE A 443 2.16 -9.91 -20.98
N PRO A 444 2.59 -9.25 -22.08
CA PRO A 444 1.68 -8.83 -23.14
C PRO A 444 0.97 -10.03 -23.79
N THR A 445 -0.32 -10.20 -23.49
CA THR A 445 -1.19 -11.15 -24.20
C THR A 445 -1.87 -10.48 -25.39
N ARG A 446 -2.41 -11.25 -26.34
CA ARG A 446 -3.16 -10.69 -27.50
C ARG A 446 -4.49 -10.02 -27.13
N LYS A 447 -4.85 -9.94 -25.84
CA LYS A 447 -6.08 -9.29 -25.37
C LYS A 447 -5.82 -7.81 -25.07
N GLN A 448 -6.83 -6.97 -25.26
CA GLN A 448 -6.82 -5.59 -24.78
C GLN A 448 -6.92 -5.57 -23.24
N GLU A 449 -5.78 -5.69 -22.57
CA GLU A 449 -5.67 -5.46 -21.14
C GLU A 449 -5.79 -3.96 -20.83
N ASN A 450 -6.46 -3.64 -19.72
CA ASN A 450 -6.72 -2.25 -19.36
C ASN A 450 -5.39 -1.57 -18.93
N THR A 451 -4.96 -0.57 -19.69
CA THR A 451 -3.68 0.12 -19.49
C THR A 451 -3.53 0.77 -18.11
N LEU A 452 -4.65 1.12 -17.47
CA LEU A 452 -4.68 1.64 -16.10
C LEU A 452 -4.38 0.55 -15.05
N ASP A 453 -4.90 -0.68 -15.23
CA ASP A 453 -4.54 -1.81 -14.36
C ASP A 453 -3.05 -2.13 -14.50
N LEU A 454 -2.51 -2.15 -15.72
CA LEU A 454 -1.09 -2.44 -15.95
C LEU A 454 -0.16 -1.41 -15.29
N LYS A 455 -0.53 -0.12 -15.30
CA LYS A 455 0.20 0.93 -14.58
C LYS A 455 0.12 0.72 -13.06
N LEU A 456 -1.07 0.49 -12.53
CA LEU A 456 -1.31 0.24 -11.11
C LEU A 456 -0.54 -0.98 -10.60
N ILE A 457 -0.58 -2.10 -11.34
CA ILE A 457 0.14 -3.34 -11.00
C ILE A 457 1.66 -3.10 -10.95
N ARG A 458 2.23 -2.39 -11.93
CA ARG A 458 3.67 -2.04 -11.93
C ARG A 458 4.08 -1.22 -10.70
N HIS A 459 3.21 -0.33 -10.23
CA HIS A 459 3.47 0.51 -9.05
C HIS A 459 3.45 -0.29 -7.74
N VAL A 460 2.51 -1.23 -7.58
CA VAL A 460 2.32 -1.95 -6.30
C VAL A 460 3.17 -3.21 -6.15
N LEU A 461 3.64 -3.81 -7.25
CA LEU A 461 4.47 -5.03 -7.22
C LEU A 461 5.72 -4.90 -6.31
N PRO A 462 6.52 -3.83 -6.35
CA PRO A 462 7.68 -3.67 -5.45
C PRO A 462 7.31 -3.61 -3.97
N GLN A 463 6.16 -3.01 -3.65
CA GLN A 463 5.66 -2.89 -2.28
C GLN A 463 5.20 -4.26 -1.76
N LEU A 464 4.39 -4.98 -2.56
CA LEU A 464 3.98 -6.36 -2.28
C LEU A 464 5.17 -7.32 -2.17
N ALA A 465 6.28 -7.05 -2.86
CA ALA A 465 7.52 -7.83 -2.77
C ALA A 465 8.38 -7.48 -1.55
N ALA A 466 8.01 -6.49 -0.74
CA ALA A 466 8.83 -5.94 0.35
C ALA A 466 10.22 -5.45 -0.12
N ASN A 467 10.42 -5.23 -1.43
CA ASN A 467 11.72 -4.96 -2.02
C ASN A 467 11.96 -3.47 -2.34
N TYR A 468 10.98 -2.60 -2.09
CA TYR A 468 11.11 -1.16 -2.25
C TYR A 468 12.28 -0.59 -1.44
N GLN A 469 13.24 0.01 -2.15
CA GLN A 469 14.39 0.71 -1.61
C GLN A 469 14.51 2.10 -2.24
N ARG A 470 15.07 3.05 -1.48
CA ARG A 470 15.43 4.38 -1.98
C ARG A 470 16.65 4.26 -2.89
N GLN A 471 16.61 4.93 -4.04
CA GLN A 471 17.75 5.00 -4.98
C GLN A 471 18.86 5.93 -4.48
N SER A 472 18.50 6.97 -3.71
CA SER A 472 19.43 7.93 -3.10
C SER A 472 19.32 7.92 -1.56
N PRO A 473 20.45 8.03 -0.83
CA PRO A 473 20.44 8.25 0.61
C PRO A 473 19.88 9.66 0.90
N ARG A 474 19.11 9.79 1.99
CA ARG A 474 18.58 11.08 2.44
C ARG A 474 19.36 11.60 3.64
N LYS A 475 19.71 12.89 3.62
CA LYS A 475 20.28 13.60 4.76
C LYS A 475 19.13 14.16 5.60
N GLN A 476 19.14 13.86 6.91
CA GLN A 476 18.27 14.51 7.88
C GLN A 476 18.68 15.98 7.98
N LEU A 477 17.72 16.90 8.05
CA LEU A 477 17.99 18.32 8.31
C LEU A 477 17.59 18.64 9.75
N SER A 478 18.55 19.02 10.58
CA SER A 478 18.31 19.36 11.99
C SER A 478 17.50 20.65 12.13
N GLU A 479 17.75 21.62 11.26
CA GLU A 479 17.10 22.91 11.20
C GLU A 479 16.86 23.30 9.74
N SER A 480 15.74 22.87 9.18
CA SER A 480 15.18 23.55 8.00
C SER A 480 14.19 24.61 8.48
N GLY A 481 14.48 25.87 8.15
CA GLY A 481 13.53 26.95 8.39
C GLY A 481 12.22 26.71 7.62
N ASN A 482 11.16 27.44 8.00
CA ASN A 482 9.90 27.39 7.27
C ASN A 482 10.10 27.84 5.81
N ILE A 483 9.71 26.99 4.87
CA ILE A 483 9.66 27.28 3.44
C ILE A 483 8.21 27.59 3.03
N GLU A 484 8.05 28.36 1.97
CA GLU A 484 6.74 28.57 1.33
C GLU A 484 6.52 27.50 0.27
N ILE A 485 5.33 26.91 0.24
CA ILE A 485 4.94 25.91 -0.76
C ILE A 485 3.62 26.29 -1.43
N VAL A 486 3.53 26.02 -2.73
CA VAL A 486 2.33 26.22 -3.55
C VAL A 486 2.09 24.97 -4.36
N TYR A 487 0.90 24.37 -4.28
CA TYR A 487 0.59 23.10 -4.91
C TYR A 487 -0.59 23.25 -5.89
N GLY A 488 -0.59 22.44 -6.95
CA GLY A 488 -1.52 22.53 -8.07
C GLY A 488 -1.02 23.48 -9.17
N PHE A 489 -1.09 23.04 -10.43
CA PHE A 489 -0.53 23.77 -11.58
C PHE A 489 -1.03 25.21 -11.69
N GLN A 490 -2.36 25.43 -11.60
CA GLN A 490 -2.93 26.78 -11.71
C GLN A 490 -2.47 27.69 -10.57
N ASN A 491 -2.50 27.21 -9.32
CA ASN A 491 -2.05 27.99 -8.16
C ASN A 491 -0.58 28.41 -8.29
N ILE A 492 0.27 27.55 -8.86
CA ILE A 492 1.68 27.85 -9.11
C ILE A 492 1.82 28.94 -10.18
N VAL A 493 1.05 28.88 -11.27
CA VAL A 493 1.00 29.94 -12.29
C VAL A 493 0.51 31.25 -11.67
N ASP A 494 -0.55 31.24 -10.88
CA ASP A 494 -1.11 32.43 -10.24
C ASP A 494 -0.13 33.06 -9.24
N PHE A 495 0.56 32.23 -8.44
CA PHE A 495 1.58 32.67 -7.48
C PHE A 495 2.78 33.34 -8.17
N LEU A 496 3.29 32.74 -9.25
CA LEU A 496 4.38 33.33 -10.03
C LEU A 496 3.95 34.64 -10.73
N ASN A 497 2.65 34.81 -11.01
CA ASN A 497 2.06 36.06 -11.50
C ASN A 497 1.75 37.09 -10.38
N GLY A 498 2.15 36.81 -9.13
CA GLY A 498 2.04 37.74 -8.00
C GLY A 498 0.93 37.45 -6.98
N ALA A 499 0.19 36.34 -7.11
CA ALA A 499 -0.73 35.92 -6.05
C ALA A 499 0.04 35.49 -4.78
N THR A 500 -0.53 35.74 -3.60
CA THR A 500 0.16 35.58 -2.31
C THR A 500 -0.19 34.29 -1.56
N THR A 501 -0.99 33.40 -2.14
CA THR A 501 -1.46 32.16 -1.49
C THR A 501 -0.37 31.09 -1.45
N ALA A 502 0.29 30.93 -0.30
CA ALA A 502 1.25 29.85 -0.04
C ALA A 502 1.03 29.23 1.34
N LEU A 503 1.29 27.93 1.47
CA LEU A 503 1.36 27.22 2.75
C LEU A 503 2.79 27.27 3.30
N LYS A 504 2.93 27.08 4.62
CA LYS A 504 4.24 26.93 5.27
C LYS A 504 4.56 25.45 5.50
N ALA A 505 5.79 25.05 5.21
CA ALA A 505 6.28 23.69 5.43
C ALA A 505 7.71 23.67 5.95
N VAL A 506 8.13 22.52 6.49
CA VAL A 506 9.47 22.25 7.01
C VAL A 506 10.07 21.07 6.23
N VAL A 507 11.32 21.17 5.79
CA VAL A 507 11.99 20.11 5.02
C VAL A 507 12.70 19.14 5.98
N VAL A 508 12.05 18.03 6.31
CA VAL A 508 12.53 17.06 7.33
C VAL A 508 13.81 16.34 6.86
N ASN A 509 13.88 15.97 5.59
CA ASN A 509 15.06 15.37 4.97
C ASN A 509 15.09 15.60 3.45
N HIS A 510 16.28 15.48 2.87
CA HIS A 510 16.52 15.79 1.46
C HIS A 510 17.55 14.83 0.81
N SER A 511 17.41 14.59 -0.48
CA SER A 511 18.41 14.02 -1.39
C SER A 511 18.30 14.69 -2.76
N GLU A 512 19.29 14.46 -3.63
CA GLU A 512 19.35 15.00 -5.00
C GLU A 512 18.08 14.74 -5.83
N GLN A 513 17.34 13.68 -5.52
CA GLN A 513 16.13 13.28 -6.22
C GLN A 513 14.83 13.73 -5.54
N GLY A 514 14.85 14.16 -4.28
CA GLY A 514 13.62 14.23 -3.49
C GLY A 514 13.74 14.81 -2.08
N SER A 515 12.61 15.26 -1.54
CA SER A 515 12.50 15.79 -0.17
C SER A 515 11.42 15.06 0.62
N LEU A 516 11.43 15.23 1.95
CA LEU A 516 10.28 15.00 2.82
C LEU A 516 9.87 16.34 3.41
N LEU A 517 8.61 16.73 3.21
CA LEU A 517 8.02 17.87 3.89
C LEU A 517 7.20 17.43 5.11
N HIS A 518 7.17 18.30 6.11
CA HIS A 518 6.17 18.35 7.16
C HIS A 518 5.36 19.65 7.01
N ILE A 519 4.03 19.55 7.04
CA ILE A 519 3.10 20.66 6.82
C ILE A 519 2.17 20.71 8.04
N ALA A 520 2.34 21.71 8.90
CA ALA A 520 1.49 21.89 10.08
C ALA A 520 0.12 22.46 9.67
N ASP A 521 -0.95 22.00 10.33
CA ASP A 521 -2.34 22.47 10.09
C ASP A 521 -2.78 22.43 8.61
N CYS A 522 -2.44 21.33 7.93
CA CYS A 522 -2.74 21.07 6.53
C CYS A 522 -4.26 20.83 6.32
N LYS A 523 -5.01 21.92 6.20
CA LYS A 523 -6.45 21.94 5.92
C LYS A 523 -6.83 21.81 4.43
N ASP A 524 -5.84 21.59 3.57
CA ASP A 524 -6.02 21.50 2.12
C ASP A 524 -6.02 20.06 1.59
N SER A 525 -6.84 19.80 0.57
CA SER A 525 -6.79 18.53 -0.19
C SER A 525 -5.66 18.58 -1.20
N ILE A 526 -4.49 18.09 -0.77
CA ILE A 526 -3.32 17.82 -1.61
C ILE A 526 -3.47 16.42 -2.23
N ASP A 527 -3.17 16.27 -3.52
CA ASP A 527 -3.23 14.99 -4.24
C ASP A 527 -1.84 14.45 -4.65
N VAL A 528 -1.74 13.12 -4.75
CA VAL A 528 -0.56 12.46 -5.33
C VAL A 528 -0.47 12.76 -6.83
N ASP A 529 0.75 12.80 -7.36
CA ASP A 529 1.13 13.30 -8.69
C ASP A 529 0.91 14.81 -8.92
N GLU A 530 0.29 15.55 -7.99
CA GLU A 530 0.11 17.00 -8.09
C GLU A 530 1.48 17.73 -8.13
N LEU A 531 1.55 18.83 -8.87
CA LEU A 531 2.75 19.66 -8.97
C LEU A 531 2.88 20.53 -7.71
N ILE A 532 4.08 20.69 -7.18
CA ILE A 532 4.38 21.58 -6.06
C ILE A 532 5.60 22.45 -6.34
N LEU A 533 5.47 23.74 -6.06
CA LEU A 533 6.54 24.73 -6.04
C LEU A 533 7.02 24.90 -4.60
N LEU A 534 8.33 24.79 -4.40
CA LEU A 534 9.03 25.09 -3.16
C LEU A 534 9.74 26.43 -3.35
N LYS A 535 9.48 27.39 -2.47
CA LYS A 535 10.21 28.66 -2.40
C LYS A 535 11.07 28.66 -1.14
N MET A 536 12.38 28.53 -1.36
CA MET A 536 13.41 28.43 -0.33
C MET A 536 14.30 29.66 -0.41
N HIS A 537 14.05 30.65 0.46
CA HIS A 537 14.64 31.99 0.35
C HIS A 537 14.34 32.61 -1.04
N SER A 538 15.37 32.89 -1.84
CA SER A 538 15.28 33.40 -3.21
C SER A 538 15.22 32.31 -4.28
N LYS A 539 15.35 31.02 -3.93
CA LYS A 539 15.31 29.92 -4.90
C LYS A 539 13.92 29.32 -5.03
N LEU A 540 13.47 29.18 -6.27
CA LEU A 540 12.29 28.41 -6.66
C LEU A 540 12.72 27.00 -7.08
N GLN A 541 11.93 25.99 -6.72
CA GLN A 541 12.17 24.61 -7.15
C GLN A 541 10.85 23.87 -7.33
N LEU A 542 10.66 23.23 -8.48
CA LEU A 542 9.49 22.37 -8.70
C LEU A 542 9.74 20.94 -8.22
N ALA A 543 8.65 20.28 -7.85
CA ALA A 543 8.59 18.86 -7.56
C ALA A 543 7.21 18.29 -7.90
N SER A 544 7.10 16.96 -7.90
CA SER A 544 5.83 16.25 -7.91
C SER A 544 5.68 15.45 -6.61
N ILE A 545 4.45 15.33 -6.12
CA ILE A 545 4.11 14.67 -4.86
C ILE A 545 4.02 13.15 -5.10
N CYS A 546 4.99 12.39 -4.62
CA CYS A 546 5.04 10.94 -4.76
C CYS A 546 4.20 10.18 -3.74
N TRP A 547 4.02 10.76 -2.55
CA TRP A 547 3.08 10.27 -1.55
C TRP A 547 2.68 11.40 -0.60
N PHE A 548 1.48 11.32 -0.06
CA PHE A 548 0.97 12.25 0.94
C PHE A 548 0.24 11.49 2.05
N CYS A 549 0.43 11.91 3.29
CA CYS A 549 -0.32 11.40 4.44
C CYS A 549 -0.52 12.51 5.47
N SER A 550 -1.71 12.61 6.05
CA SER A 550 -2.00 13.54 7.14
C SER A 550 -2.66 12.83 8.32
N ASP A 551 -2.24 13.13 9.55
CA ASP A 551 -2.92 12.61 10.74
C ASP A 551 -4.30 13.26 10.95
N TRP A 552 -5.05 12.84 11.97
CA TRP A 552 -6.38 13.41 12.25
C TRP A 552 -6.32 14.78 12.96
N GLN A 553 -5.12 15.28 13.26
CA GLN A 553 -4.81 16.60 13.79
C GLN A 553 -4.38 17.58 12.68
N ASN A 554 -4.36 17.13 11.41
CA ASN A 554 -3.92 17.85 10.22
C ASN A 554 -2.41 18.12 10.12
N ASN A 555 -1.56 17.35 10.81
CA ASN A 555 -0.12 17.34 10.50
C ASN A 555 0.09 16.51 9.23
N GLY A 556 0.46 17.17 8.14
CA GLY A 556 0.73 16.56 6.84
C GLY A 556 2.20 16.19 6.68
N GLN A 557 2.47 15.09 5.97
CA GLN A 557 3.78 14.71 5.47
C GLN A 557 3.69 14.41 3.98
N ALA A 558 4.63 14.95 3.21
CA ALA A 558 4.67 14.79 1.75
C ALA A 558 6.06 14.31 1.29
N GLY A 559 6.09 13.17 0.60
CA GLY A 559 7.29 12.71 -0.10
C GLY A 559 7.33 13.31 -1.50
N LEU A 560 8.39 14.04 -1.82
CA LEU A 560 8.54 14.75 -3.10
C LEU A 560 9.61 14.11 -3.99
N SER A 561 9.39 14.13 -5.30
CA SER A 561 10.41 13.93 -6.34
C SER A 561 10.67 15.27 -7.04
N LEU A 562 11.93 15.70 -7.03
CA LEU A 562 12.32 17.02 -7.55
C LEU A 562 12.30 17.03 -9.08
N ILE A 563 11.86 18.14 -9.65
CA ILE A 563 11.92 18.40 -11.09
C ILE A 563 13.13 19.30 -11.34
N GLU A 564 13.98 18.90 -12.28
CA GLU A 564 15.14 19.70 -12.70
C GLU A 564 14.70 20.96 -13.44
N GLY A 565 15.45 22.05 -13.24
CA GLY A 565 15.22 23.35 -13.86
C GLY A 565 14.49 24.33 -12.94
N ASP A 566 14.90 25.59 -13.00
CA ASP A 566 14.18 26.67 -12.34
C ASP A 566 12.94 27.03 -13.20
N PRO A 567 11.75 27.23 -12.59
CA PRO A 567 10.51 27.46 -13.30
C PRO A 567 10.30 28.94 -13.67
N GLU A 568 10.04 29.21 -14.94
CA GLU A 568 9.67 30.54 -15.45
C GLU A 568 8.27 30.51 -16.08
N ILE A 569 7.51 31.60 -15.94
CA ILE A 569 6.21 31.72 -16.60
C ILE A 569 6.40 31.81 -18.11
N ALA A 570 5.61 31.03 -18.84
CA ALA A 570 5.45 31.14 -20.27
C ALA A 570 3.97 31.12 -20.66
N THR A 571 3.64 31.73 -21.80
CA THR A 571 2.35 31.54 -22.46
C THR A 571 2.58 30.76 -23.75
N CYS A 572 1.81 29.70 -23.98
CA CYS A 572 1.89 28.87 -25.18
C CYS A 572 0.68 29.13 -26.08
N GLN A 573 0.92 29.34 -27.38
CA GLN A 573 -0.11 29.43 -28.41
C GLN A 573 0.12 28.35 -29.48
N PRO A 574 -0.80 27.42 -29.71
CA PRO A 574 -0.73 26.53 -30.87
C PRO A 574 -0.79 27.30 -32.18
N LYS A 575 0.07 26.96 -33.14
CA LYS A 575 0.05 27.59 -34.48
C LYS A 575 -1.28 27.41 -35.23
N ILE A 576 -2.03 26.36 -34.88
CA ILE A 576 -3.40 26.12 -35.33
C ILE A 576 -4.31 26.42 -34.14
N GLY A 577 -4.79 27.67 -34.05
CA GLY A 577 -5.68 28.17 -33.02
C GLY A 577 -5.25 29.52 -32.42
N ASN A 578 -6.21 30.22 -31.81
CA ASN A 578 -5.97 31.52 -31.14
C ASN A 578 -6.08 31.45 -29.61
N LEU A 579 -6.19 30.25 -29.05
CA LEU A 579 -6.22 30.03 -27.60
C LEU A 579 -4.81 30.15 -27.03
N LEU A 580 -4.66 31.02 -26.05
CA LEU A 580 -3.47 31.13 -25.21
C LEU A 580 -3.59 30.19 -24.02
N TYR A 581 -2.51 29.49 -23.71
CA TYR A 581 -2.43 28.52 -22.62
C TYR A 581 -1.32 28.95 -21.64
N PRO A 582 -1.59 29.05 -20.34
CA PRO A 582 -0.53 29.24 -19.36
C PRO A 582 0.40 28.02 -19.34
N GLY A 583 1.68 28.28 -19.08
CA GLY A 583 2.70 27.25 -18.97
C GLY A 583 3.85 27.68 -18.06
N LEU A 584 4.67 26.70 -17.70
CA LEU A 584 5.93 26.89 -17.00
C LEU A 584 7.04 26.34 -17.90
N GLN A 585 7.98 27.20 -18.30
CA GLN A 585 9.22 26.77 -18.94
C GLN A 585 10.20 26.29 -17.87
N LEU A 586 10.89 25.18 -18.13
CA LEU A 586 11.96 24.65 -17.29
C LEU A 586 13.30 24.86 -17.98
N ASN A 587 14.14 25.70 -17.38
CA ASN A 587 15.49 25.97 -17.89
C ASN A 587 16.43 24.82 -17.49
N THR A 588 16.54 23.81 -18.37
CA THR A 588 17.39 22.62 -18.22
C THR A 588 18.19 22.35 -19.51
N GLN A 589 19.07 21.34 -19.49
CA GLN A 589 19.79 20.89 -20.70
C GLN A 589 18.87 20.42 -21.83
N SER A 590 17.64 20.00 -21.54
CA SER A 590 16.64 19.56 -22.51
C SER A 590 15.35 20.35 -22.28
N PRO A 591 15.19 21.52 -22.94
CA PRO A 591 14.11 22.46 -22.66
C PRO A 591 12.73 21.80 -22.64
N ALA A 592 12.00 22.05 -21.55
CA ALA A 592 10.73 21.42 -21.27
C ALA A 592 9.68 22.46 -20.88
N LEU A 593 8.42 22.16 -21.23
CA LEU A 593 7.25 22.91 -20.83
C LEU A 593 6.38 22.05 -19.93
N ILE A 594 5.80 22.67 -18.91
CA ILE A 594 4.65 22.16 -18.17
C ILE A 594 3.44 23.03 -18.56
N THR A 595 2.35 22.42 -19.00
CA THR A 595 1.12 23.14 -19.36
C THR A 595 -0.10 22.41 -18.80
N GLN A 596 -1.27 23.05 -18.84
CA GLN A 596 -2.54 22.30 -18.75
C GLN A 596 -2.66 21.26 -19.88
N LYS A 597 -3.57 20.31 -19.70
CA LYS A 597 -3.81 19.22 -20.66
C LYS A 597 -4.26 19.67 -22.05
N GLY A 598 -3.96 18.84 -23.05
CA GLY A 598 -4.42 19.01 -24.42
C GLY A 598 -3.63 20.05 -25.23
N VAL A 599 -2.57 20.60 -24.64
CA VAL A 599 -1.56 21.40 -25.36
C VAL A 599 -0.58 20.46 -26.06
N PHE A 600 -0.19 19.35 -25.43
CA PHE A 600 0.68 18.38 -26.08
C PHE A 600 -0.06 17.56 -27.16
N SER A 601 0.51 17.52 -28.35
CA SER A 601 0.43 16.38 -29.26
C SER A 601 1.79 16.23 -29.97
N PRO A 602 2.19 15.05 -30.46
CA PRO A 602 3.51 14.88 -31.09
C PRO A 602 3.69 15.80 -32.31
N ARG A 603 4.84 16.48 -32.41
CA ARG A 603 5.19 17.43 -33.49
C ARG A 603 4.25 18.64 -33.65
N ARG A 604 3.51 19.01 -32.60
CA ARG A 604 2.69 20.23 -32.59
C ARG A 604 3.62 21.45 -32.60
N GLN A 605 3.32 22.41 -33.46
CA GLN A 605 4.00 23.71 -33.47
C GLN A 605 3.31 24.65 -32.49
N LEU A 606 4.09 25.20 -31.57
CA LEU A 606 3.66 26.19 -30.58
C LEU A 606 4.52 27.45 -30.73
N THR A 607 3.92 28.61 -30.53
CA THR A 607 4.63 29.85 -30.20
C THR A 607 4.65 29.98 -28.68
N VAL A 608 5.82 30.20 -28.10
CA VAL A 608 6.00 30.38 -26.65
C VAL A 608 6.42 31.82 -26.41
N PHE A 609 5.72 32.50 -25.51
CA PHE A 609 5.99 33.85 -25.06
C PHE A 609 6.52 33.78 -23.62
N ASN A 610 7.74 34.25 -23.39
CA ASN A 610 8.38 34.18 -22.08
C ASN A 610 8.11 35.44 -21.26
N ALA A 611 8.32 35.36 -19.94
CA ALA A 611 8.13 36.50 -19.02
C ALA A 611 9.00 37.74 -19.35
N ASP A 612 10.10 37.56 -20.08
CA ASP A 612 10.98 38.63 -20.57
C ASP A 612 10.52 39.23 -21.92
N GLY A 613 9.35 38.85 -22.42
CA GLY A 613 8.79 39.30 -23.70
C GLY A 613 9.40 38.64 -24.94
N LYS A 614 10.38 37.74 -24.80
CA LYS A 614 10.91 37.00 -25.96
C LYS A 614 9.89 35.98 -26.46
N THR A 615 9.83 35.85 -27.78
CA THR A 615 8.95 34.91 -28.47
C THR A 615 9.77 33.85 -29.19
N MET A 616 9.42 32.58 -29.04
CA MET A 616 10.12 31.46 -29.68
C MET A 616 9.14 30.47 -30.32
N ASN A 617 9.42 30.05 -31.54
CA ASN A 617 8.65 29.00 -32.23
C ASN A 617 9.26 27.64 -31.90
N VAL A 618 8.44 26.71 -31.43
CA VAL A 618 8.89 25.39 -30.96
C VAL A 618 8.05 24.26 -31.55
N GLU A 619 8.65 23.06 -31.61
CA GLU A 619 7.95 21.82 -31.93
C GLU A 619 7.99 20.87 -30.74
N THR A 620 6.83 20.37 -30.32
CA THR A 620 6.72 19.39 -29.22
C THR A 620 7.32 18.04 -29.60
N LYS A 621 8.06 17.44 -28.68
CA LYS A 621 8.83 16.22 -28.91
C LYS A 621 8.34 15.05 -28.05
N ASP A 622 8.90 14.86 -26.86
CA ASP A 622 8.65 13.70 -26.00
C ASP A 622 7.81 14.10 -24.78
N LEU A 623 6.73 13.35 -24.51
CA LEU A 623 5.90 13.53 -23.31
C LEU A 623 6.50 12.73 -22.14
N PHE A 624 6.92 13.41 -21.07
CA PHE A 624 7.48 12.77 -19.87
C PHE A 624 6.39 12.33 -18.90
N SER A 625 5.36 13.16 -18.70
CA SER A 625 4.31 12.90 -17.72
C SER A 625 3.03 13.65 -18.09
N ALA A 626 1.88 13.00 -17.85
CA ALA A 626 0.56 13.60 -17.95
C ALA A 626 -0.27 13.12 -16.75
N THR A 627 -0.71 14.04 -15.91
CA THR A 627 -1.42 13.75 -14.65
C THR A 627 -2.93 13.84 -14.87
N LEU A 628 -3.71 14.41 -13.95
CA LEU A 628 -5.06 14.92 -14.27
C LEU A 628 -5.03 16.39 -14.71
N ASP A 629 -4.14 17.19 -14.13
CA ASP A 629 -4.18 18.66 -14.24
C ASP A 629 -3.15 19.22 -15.25
N TYR A 630 -2.02 18.53 -15.46
CA TYR A 630 -0.93 19.02 -16.29
C TYR A 630 -0.28 17.96 -17.19
N GLU A 631 0.41 18.43 -18.22
CA GLU A 631 1.28 17.69 -19.13
C GLU A 631 2.69 18.31 -19.08
N ARG A 632 3.74 17.47 -19.10
CA ARG A 632 5.15 17.90 -19.16
C ARG A 632 5.85 17.23 -20.34
N PHE A 633 6.42 18.01 -21.23
CA PHE A 633 7.03 17.54 -22.48
C PHE A 633 8.28 18.36 -22.86
N THR A 634 9.21 17.75 -23.58
CA THR A 634 10.30 18.48 -24.26
C THR A 634 9.83 19.11 -25.56
N TYR A 635 10.56 20.13 -25.99
CA TYR A 635 10.39 20.75 -27.30
C TYR A 635 11.74 20.99 -27.99
N ILE A 636 11.68 21.27 -29.28
CA ILE A 636 12.82 21.70 -30.10
C ILE A 636 12.53 23.13 -30.58
N VAL A 637 13.48 24.04 -30.39
CA VAL A 637 13.38 25.41 -30.92
C VAL A 637 13.56 25.37 -32.44
N LYS A 638 12.62 25.94 -33.18
CA LYS A 638 12.81 26.19 -34.62
C LYS A 638 13.48 27.55 -34.77
N ALA A 639 14.72 27.54 -35.25
CA ALA A 639 15.31 28.74 -35.85
C ALA A 639 14.40 29.21 -36.99
N GLY A 640 14.25 30.53 -37.13
CA GLY A 640 13.35 31.14 -38.11
C GLY A 640 13.67 30.68 -39.54
N SER A 641 12.62 30.32 -40.27
CA SER A 641 12.59 30.22 -41.73
C SER A 641 12.21 31.56 -42.33
#